data_AF-A0A254SVR3-F1
#
_entry.id   AF-A0A254SVR3-F1
#
_cell.length_a   1.000
_cell.length_b   1.000
_cell.length_c   1.000
_cell.angle_alpha   90.00
_cell.angle_beta   90.00
_cell.angle_gamma   90.00
#
_symmetry.space_group_name_H-M   'P 1'
#
loop_
_entity.id
_entity.type
_entity.pdbx_description
1 polymer ?
#
loop_
_entity_poly.entity_id
_entity_poly.type
_entity_poly.pdbx_seq_one_letter_code
_entity_poly.pdbx_strand_id
1 'polypeptide(L)'
;MFLKKFAFILTLALCAFSFADEYLEYPPKVDGCYQISTAQEMNGFIRIVNGFSVEEYSPDGEFWDENGDRFDYVHIKDSTACGVLTADISLIADEFGWDPMETFSGTFDGNGHTISNLGIIGDDFFFKLIEGTKEKPAVVKNVGWVNSTIDSRWGNIGLIRKSDGYVILDHVYNSVDYTASQGLVSCFVLTQYGHLTISNSYNAGKISYDFYDKEQTGIFVADARGVVSLKNVYNVAGSAALVGYAHDTLQIVNGYTIGDGIIKPLYTRNEEYGSYAVIRWDNFFYPDTISSYYAGDPLEEFADGTIATRLHYANDDGEIWGQNVGVDPLPIFSGKVVGYTGSSVNISKLTVVSFDGDTTSYPEYYIEGETRPFKYVPAQRDGYVFSGWFYNTDGAGHPVDSISYRLTGDLTIYGKWWKIPEPKGDCYEIATMDDLFGFAAIVNGAPGAKKDSLACGKLVADVKYEKNDENGRLWWIPIQDFAGSFDGNGFTIGGLSWWPGYDGLNRVESAYVGLFGSVSGGSDENPVVIKNLRLQDCAFTAKWYAGTVIGGVKDSSRVTLDSILVDAIAWGNYRIGGIVGSVHYGAKVVLKNSGRTGEMGGDYDVGGFIGDIWDGAQVTITNSFVDGDVSANENGVGSMIGIVNEADVLISQSYAKGQVHGYSYMGGFVGGNYGHVRIENSFHVGDIVTGNSCPIGAGAFEGVVIGGFVGVAGAPLSIVNSYLLGTIQNHCHPIRIGALAGTIRPDNVHADNVFYPSTLIPDSTVNGVDEEKFANGFVANALHHYDNGEINGLIWGQEVGVDPYPVFTSEIKGYEGEHKYSKLVLYTYESDPVKYASSYEEGVETQLPIPFHEGYNFHGWFDNADFSGDSISKISATATGELHYYASLEMRRFYLGAEINDVDGCSGTVEGVGYYDYGSSVTLKAVPDPGCKLNDSYVTFQNGVEVFDKVTQSDTVSAYFTCEKYKIIYHEDDQFFPYWYESRYSHGSAMALVVLDDRTCYTFAGWYDNEGLEGEPIDSISKGSIGDKEFWPKWVLRDDKSCPESSSSSVVSSSSEQQSSSSVSSSSSSVLSSSSDTPKSSSSSAKSSSSDAPKSSSSTVESSSSAKSSSSSAGSSSSAKSSSSNAPKSSSSKTNHIALVWDANMVVTTAGRNIHIDGARVGMPLALFDMQGRVIYTGRTSASSMDLQVPSSGSYLVKIGYSMKHVRVK
;
A
#
# COMPACT_ATOMS: atom_id res chain seq x y z
N MET A 1 -87.34 2.36 35.10
CA MET A 1 -88.56 2.40 34.27
C MET A 1 -88.20 3.21 33.02
N PHE A 2 -87.90 2.52 31.92
CA PHE A 2 -88.75 2.47 30.71
C PHE A 2 -88.75 3.75 29.86
N LEU A 3 -88.16 3.65 28.66
CA LEU A 3 -88.44 4.39 27.41
C LEU A 3 -88.35 5.93 27.42
N LYS A 4 -87.72 6.57 26.43
CA LYS A 4 -88.06 6.38 25.01
C LYS A 4 -86.85 6.32 24.07
N LYS A 5 -86.82 5.23 23.31
CA LYS A 5 -85.98 5.00 22.12
C LYS A 5 -86.68 5.57 20.88
N PHE A 6 -85.87 5.96 19.88
CA PHE A 6 -86.18 6.00 18.44
C PHE A 6 -87.33 6.92 17.97
N ALA A 7 -87.00 7.99 17.23
CA ALA A 7 -86.89 7.91 15.77
C ALA A 7 -86.49 9.26 15.14
N PHE A 8 -85.27 9.37 14.60
CA PHE A 8 -84.93 9.88 13.26
C PHE A 8 -83.40 10.08 13.18
N ILE A 9 -82.70 9.08 12.64
CA ILE A 9 -81.31 9.20 12.23
C ILE A 9 -81.32 9.47 10.74
N LEU A 10 -81.07 10.72 10.31
CA LEU A 10 -80.29 11.11 9.12
C LEU A 10 -80.42 12.63 8.84
N THR A 11 -79.54 13.46 9.42
CA THR A 11 -78.88 14.65 8.80
C THR A 11 -78.07 15.40 9.87
N LEU A 12 -76.93 16.00 9.45
CA LEU A 12 -75.90 16.67 10.28
C LEU A 12 -75.14 15.67 11.17
N ALA A 13 -73.82 15.43 11.03
CA ALA A 13 -72.79 16.15 10.26
C ALA A 13 -72.64 17.62 10.68
N LEU A 14 -72.44 17.84 11.99
CA LEU A 14 -71.75 18.95 12.66
C LEU A 14 -71.69 18.63 14.17
N CYS A 15 -70.70 19.21 14.88
CA CYS A 15 -70.42 18.98 16.31
C CYS A 15 -70.05 17.55 16.72
N ALA A 16 -68.85 17.15 16.31
CA ALA A 16 -67.93 16.43 17.21
C ALA A 16 -66.67 17.28 17.38
N PHE A 17 -66.83 18.50 17.92
CA PHE A 17 -65.71 19.20 18.55
C PHE A 17 -65.22 18.31 19.69
N SER A 18 -63.94 17.93 19.67
CA SER A 18 -63.29 17.38 20.85
C SER A 18 -63.23 18.49 21.89
N PHE A 19 -63.40 18.13 23.18
CA PHE A 19 -63.28 19.06 24.31
C PHE A 19 -61.81 19.47 24.60
N ALA A 20 -61.00 19.63 23.54
CA ALA A 20 -59.57 19.94 23.60
C ALA A 20 -59.22 21.32 23.02
N ASP A 21 -60.07 21.92 22.17
CA ASP A 21 -59.82 23.25 21.59
C ASP A 21 -60.09 24.42 22.57
N GLU A 22 -60.69 24.18 23.75
CA GLU A 22 -61.23 25.27 24.59
C GLU A 22 -60.17 26.08 25.37
N TYR A 23 -58.92 25.59 25.52
CA TYR A 23 -57.79 26.36 26.11
C TYR A 23 -56.43 25.98 25.50
N LEU A 24 -56.22 26.36 24.23
CA LEU A 24 -54.89 26.35 23.58
C LEU A 24 -54.24 27.73 23.69
N GLU A 25 -53.16 27.83 24.48
CA GLU A 25 -52.37 29.06 24.59
C GLU A 25 -51.16 29.00 23.65
N TYR A 26 -50.99 30.03 22.81
CA TYR A 26 -49.78 30.16 22.00
C TYR A 26 -48.67 30.83 22.82
N PRO A 27 -47.45 30.25 22.90
CA PRO A 27 -46.36 30.80 23.68
C PRO A 27 -45.98 32.21 23.19
N PRO A 28 -45.74 33.19 24.08
CA PRO A 28 -45.30 34.52 23.69
C PRO A 28 -43.89 34.48 23.09
N LYS A 29 -43.67 35.21 21.99
CA LYS A 29 -42.36 35.29 21.32
C LYS A 29 -41.55 36.47 21.87
N VAL A 30 -40.42 36.17 22.53
CA VAL A 30 -39.47 37.14 23.09
C VAL A 30 -38.13 36.96 22.40
N ASP A 31 -37.54 38.06 21.90
CA ASP A 31 -36.26 38.09 21.17
C ASP A 31 -36.13 37.05 20.04
N GLY A 32 -37.25 36.70 19.41
CA GLY A 32 -37.33 35.72 18.32
C GLY A 32 -37.61 34.28 18.75
N CYS A 33 -37.65 33.98 20.05
CA CYS A 33 -37.90 32.66 20.61
C CYS A 33 -39.22 32.59 21.37
N TYR A 34 -40.01 31.55 21.13
CA TYR A 34 -41.25 31.25 21.84
C TYR A 34 -40.93 30.79 23.26
N GLN A 35 -41.46 31.49 24.26
CA GLN A 35 -41.27 31.18 25.68
C GLN A 35 -42.36 30.20 26.12
N ILE A 36 -41.97 29.04 26.64
CA ILE A 36 -42.88 27.96 27.01
C ILE A 36 -42.81 27.77 28.53
N SER A 37 -43.93 27.94 29.21
CA SER A 37 -44.06 27.84 30.68
C SER A 37 -45.15 26.85 31.12
N THR A 38 -46.07 26.47 30.22
CA THR A 38 -47.16 25.52 30.47
C THR A 38 -47.21 24.38 29.44
N ALA A 39 -47.98 23.33 29.76
CA ALA A 39 -48.26 22.25 28.81
C ALA A 39 -49.13 22.72 27.62
N GLN A 40 -50.00 23.70 27.84
CA GLN A 40 -50.81 24.34 26.80
C GLN A 40 -49.90 25.08 25.80
N GLU A 41 -48.92 25.85 26.29
CA GLU A 41 -47.93 26.54 25.47
C GLU A 41 -47.00 25.56 24.73
N MET A 42 -46.69 24.40 25.31
CA MET A 42 -45.97 23.33 24.62
C MET A 42 -46.78 22.81 23.42
N ASN A 43 -48.05 22.53 23.60
CA ASN A 43 -48.94 22.09 22.52
C ASN A 43 -49.11 23.21 21.46
N GLY A 44 -49.21 24.48 21.87
CA GLY A 44 -49.19 25.63 20.97
C GLY A 44 -47.91 25.73 20.14
N PHE A 45 -46.74 25.48 20.75
CA PHE A 45 -45.45 25.42 20.05
C PHE A 45 -45.38 24.27 19.04
N ILE A 46 -45.84 23.07 19.41
CA ILE A 46 -45.93 21.91 18.50
C ILE A 46 -46.80 22.24 17.28
N ARG A 47 -47.93 22.93 17.47
CA ARG A 47 -48.80 23.37 16.35
C ARG A 47 -48.10 24.38 15.43
N ILE A 48 -47.30 25.31 15.96
CA ILE A 48 -46.48 26.25 15.16
C ILE A 48 -45.46 25.50 14.29
N VAL A 49 -44.80 24.48 14.84
CA VAL A 49 -43.80 23.66 14.10
C VAL A 49 -44.48 22.85 13.00
N ASN A 50 -45.59 22.19 13.32
CA ASN A 50 -46.28 21.27 12.40
C ASN A 50 -47.00 22.00 11.25
N GLY A 51 -47.56 23.17 11.53
CA GLY A 51 -48.31 23.97 10.57
C GLY A 51 -49.82 23.79 10.70
N PHE A 52 -50.45 24.59 11.54
CA PHE A 52 -51.91 24.63 11.69
C PHE A 52 -52.46 26.03 11.37
N SER A 53 -53.73 26.07 10.96
CA SER A 53 -54.47 27.31 10.79
C SER A 53 -55.03 27.76 12.14
N VAL A 54 -54.84 29.04 12.46
CA VAL A 54 -55.25 29.70 13.70
C VAL A 54 -56.27 30.79 13.37
N GLU A 55 -57.26 31.00 14.24
CA GLU A 55 -58.25 32.08 14.07
C GLU A 55 -57.68 33.40 14.61
N GLU A 56 -57.39 34.35 13.72
CA GLU A 56 -56.94 35.70 14.08
C GLU A 56 -58.11 36.69 13.93
N TYR A 57 -58.60 37.21 15.06
CA TYR A 57 -59.74 38.12 15.09
C TYR A 57 -59.38 39.51 14.52
N SER A 58 -60.14 39.94 13.52
CA SER A 58 -59.88 41.14 12.72
C SER A 58 -61.20 41.84 12.37
N PRO A 59 -61.31 43.19 12.46
CA PRO A 59 -62.50 43.92 12.02
C PRO A 59 -62.92 43.64 10.56
N ASP A 60 -61.96 43.23 9.73
CA ASP A 60 -62.12 43.01 8.30
C ASP A 60 -62.13 41.53 7.89
N GLY A 61 -62.06 40.59 8.84
CA GLY A 61 -61.94 39.15 8.57
C GLY A 61 -63.10 38.52 7.78
N GLU A 62 -62.80 37.50 6.97
CA GLU A 62 -63.76 36.83 6.09
C GLU A 62 -64.74 35.90 6.81
N PHE A 63 -64.36 35.37 7.97
CA PHE A 63 -65.14 34.42 8.75
C PHE A 63 -65.76 35.09 9.99
N TRP A 64 -66.80 34.46 10.55
CA TRP A 64 -67.54 34.96 11.71
C TRP A 64 -67.67 33.84 12.73
N ASP A 65 -67.44 34.16 14.01
CA ASP A 65 -67.63 33.22 15.12
C ASP A 65 -69.12 33.17 15.57
N GLU A 66 -69.40 32.39 16.61
CA GLU A 66 -70.75 32.28 17.17
C GLU A 66 -71.22 33.50 17.97
N ASN A 67 -70.30 34.40 18.35
CA ASN A 67 -70.59 35.67 19.04
C ASN A 67 -70.83 36.83 18.06
N GLY A 68 -70.47 36.66 16.79
CA GLY A 68 -70.59 37.67 15.74
C GLY A 68 -69.33 38.53 15.56
N ASP A 69 -68.19 38.10 16.11
CA ASP A 69 -66.88 38.69 15.88
C ASP A 69 -66.25 38.08 14.61
N ARG A 70 -65.46 38.88 13.91
CA ARG A 70 -64.83 38.50 12.63
C ARG A 70 -63.41 38.00 12.83
N PHE A 71 -63.01 37.01 12.05
CA PHE A 71 -61.66 36.44 12.07
C PHE A 71 -61.22 35.93 10.68
N ASP A 72 -59.92 35.75 10.52
CA ASP A 72 -59.29 35.05 9.39
C ASP A 72 -58.51 33.81 9.86
N TYR A 73 -58.40 32.79 9.00
CA TYR A 73 -57.55 31.64 9.26
C TYR A 73 -56.10 31.91 8.82
N VAL A 74 -55.21 32.14 9.78
CA VAL A 74 -53.78 32.36 9.54
C VAL A 74 -53.02 31.04 9.70
N HIS A 75 -52.38 30.58 8.62
CA HIS A 75 -51.61 29.34 8.62
C HIS A 75 -50.19 29.60 9.14
N ILE A 76 -49.91 29.23 10.39
CA ILE A 76 -48.60 29.41 11.02
C ILE A 76 -47.85 28.08 10.95
N LYS A 77 -46.87 28.00 10.04
CA LYS A 77 -45.90 26.90 9.97
C LYS A 77 -44.48 27.47 10.01
N ASP A 78 -43.73 27.14 11.07
CA ASP A 78 -42.33 27.50 11.26
C ASP A 78 -41.56 26.29 11.82
N SER A 79 -41.10 25.40 10.95
CA SER A 79 -40.22 24.29 11.36
C SER A 79 -38.86 24.76 11.89
N THR A 80 -38.49 26.02 11.61
CA THR A 80 -37.25 26.64 12.10
C THR A 80 -37.43 27.38 13.43
N ALA A 81 -38.59 27.27 14.07
CA ALA A 81 -38.93 28.00 15.28
C ALA A 81 -37.91 27.77 16.42
N CYS A 82 -37.58 28.85 17.12
CA CYS A 82 -36.86 28.78 18.38
C CYS A 82 -37.87 28.64 19.53
N GLY A 83 -37.78 27.59 20.34
CA GLY A 83 -38.55 27.39 21.56
C GLY A 83 -37.62 27.36 22.78
N VAL A 84 -38.03 28.02 23.87
CA VAL A 84 -37.26 28.11 25.11
C VAL A 84 -38.18 27.80 26.30
N LEU A 85 -37.85 26.81 27.12
CA LEU A 85 -38.57 26.58 28.37
C LEU A 85 -38.21 27.66 29.41
N THR A 86 -39.22 28.11 30.15
CA THR A 86 -39.09 29.10 31.24
C THR A 86 -39.62 28.57 32.57
N ALA A 87 -40.16 27.35 32.57
CA ALA A 87 -40.58 26.58 33.73
C ALA A 87 -40.50 25.07 33.41
N ASP A 88 -40.55 24.23 34.44
CA ASP A 88 -40.74 22.79 34.27
C ASP A 88 -42.15 22.49 33.71
N ILE A 89 -42.21 21.66 32.67
CA ILE A 89 -43.46 21.30 31.99
C ILE A 89 -43.93 19.94 32.49
N SER A 90 -45.13 19.89 33.08
CA SER A 90 -45.83 18.64 33.36
C SER A 90 -46.94 18.45 32.34
N LEU A 91 -46.80 17.46 31.47
CA LEU A 91 -47.85 17.05 30.55
C LEU A 91 -48.97 16.33 31.32
N ILE A 92 -50.17 16.29 30.73
CA ILE A 92 -51.31 15.57 31.29
C ILE A 92 -51.34 14.19 30.62
N ALA A 93 -51.31 13.12 31.41
CA ALA A 93 -51.49 11.77 30.89
C ALA A 93 -52.98 11.46 30.71
N ASP A 94 -53.53 11.74 29.53
CA ASP A 94 -54.86 11.28 29.11
C ASP A 94 -54.79 10.20 28.03
N GLU A 95 -55.89 9.45 27.86
CA GLU A 95 -55.96 8.32 26.92
C GLU A 95 -56.07 8.76 25.44
N PHE A 96 -55.77 10.03 25.13
CA PHE A 96 -56.09 10.70 23.86
C PHE A 96 -54.88 11.35 23.18
N GLY A 97 -53.88 10.55 22.82
CA GLY A 97 -52.93 10.84 21.72
C GLY A 97 -52.00 12.04 21.91
N TRP A 98 -50.72 11.76 22.16
CA TRP A 98 -49.66 12.75 22.07
C TRP A 98 -49.39 13.15 20.60
N ASP A 99 -49.43 14.44 20.29
CA ASP A 99 -49.07 14.98 18.97
C ASP A 99 -47.54 15.26 18.88
N PRO A 100 -46.80 14.56 18.01
CA PRO A 100 -45.36 14.77 17.82
C PRO A 100 -45.04 16.04 17.02
N MET A 101 -43.80 16.55 17.17
CA MET A 101 -43.24 17.49 16.20
C MET A 101 -42.87 16.74 14.90
N GLU A 102 -43.58 17.03 13.81
CA GLU A 102 -43.50 16.32 12.52
C GLU A 102 -42.17 16.56 11.80
N THR A 103 -41.69 17.81 11.75
CA THR A 103 -40.40 18.17 11.14
C THR A 103 -39.84 19.42 11.81
N PHE A 104 -38.71 19.28 12.49
CA PHE A 104 -38.08 20.33 13.27
C PHE A 104 -36.65 20.63 12.77
N SER A 105 -36.38 21.90 12.53
CA SER A 105 -35.11 22.44 12.02
C SER A 105 -34.64 23.67 12.80
N GLY A 106 -35.27 23.94 13.95
CA GLY A 106 -35.04 25.12 14.78
C GLY A 106 -34.09 24.87 15.95
N THR A 107 -34.33 25.59 17.05
CA THR A 107 -33.61 25.41 18.32
C THR A 107 -34.62 25.22 19.44
N PHE A 108 -34.49 24.12 20.18
CA PHE A 108 -35.30 23.84 21.37
C PHE A 108 -34.38 23.85 22.60
N ASP A 109 -34.49 24.88 23.43
CA ASP A 109 -33.66 25.08 24.62
C ASP A 109 -34.50 24.87 25.88
N GLY A 110 -34.23 23.80 26.62
CA GLY A 110 -34.85 23.57 27.92
C GLY A 110 -34.41 24.55 29.00
N ASN A 111 -33.32 25.32 28.78
CA ASN A 111 -32.82 26.32 29.72
C ASN A 111 -32.59 25.77 31.16
N GLY A 112 -32.34 24.47 31.29
CA GLY A 112 -32.18 23.75 32.56
C GLY A 112 -33.47 23.17 33.15
N HIS A 113 -34.62 23.36 32.50
CA HIS A 113 -35.92 22.82 32.91
C HIS A 113 -36.19 21.41 32.40
N THR A 114 -37.19 20.78 33.00
CA THR A 114 -37.61 19.41 32.73
C THR A 114 -38.97 19.33 32.05
N ILE A 115 -39.17 18.27 31.28
CA ILE A 115 -40.46 17.82 30.76
C ILE A 115 -40.82 16.53 31.49
N SER A 116 -42.03 16.45 32.00
CA SER A 116 -42.49 15.34 32.85
C SER A 116 -43.88 14.85 32.49
N ASN A 117 -44.20 13.62 32.90
CA ASN A 117 -45.47 12.95 32.63
C ASN A 117 -45.81 12.80 31.13
N LEU A 118 -44.79 12.72 30.26
CA LEU A 118 -44.97 12.35 28.86
C LEU A 118 -45.38 10.87 28.80
N GLY A 119 -46.59 10.60 28.31
CA GLY A 119 -47.08 9.25 28.04
C GLY A 119 -47.33 9.07 26.55
N ILE A 120 -46.54 8.22 25.89
CA ILE A 120 -46.75 7.86 24.47
C ILE A 120 -47.08 6.37 24.39
N ILE A 121 -48.17 6.05 23.68
CA ILE A 121 -48.61 4.67 23.44
C ILE A 121 -48.71 4.43 21.94
N GLY A 122 -47.95 3.48 21.41
CA GLY A 122 -47.89 3.16 19.98
C GLY A 122 -46.63 3.70 19.29
N ASP A 123 -46.76 4.17 18.05
CA ASP A 123 -45.62 4.42 17.14
C ASP A 123 -45.37 5.93 16.89
N ASP A 124 -45.73 6.76 17.87
CA ASP A 124 -45.44 8.20 17.90
C ASP A 124 -44.20 8.51 18.78
N PHE A 125 -43.73 9.76 18.74
CA PHE A 125 -42.42 10.18 19.24
C PHE A 125 -42.53 11.60 19.84
N PHE A 126 -41.48 12.14 20.47
CA PHE A 126 -41.46 13.59 20.75
C PHE A 126 -41.15 14.37 19.46
N PHE A 127 -40.15 13.91 18.70
CA PHE A 127 -39.81 14.40 17.35
C PHE A 127 -39.87 13.27 16.32
N LYS A 128 -40.65 13.44 15.24
CA LYS A 128 -40.69 12.49 14.11
C LYS A 128 -39.52 12.71 13.13
N LEU A 129 -39.12 13.95 12.88
CA LEU A 129 -37.93 14.28 12.12
C LEU A 129 -37.26 15.52 12.71
N ILE A 130 -35.97 15.41 13.01
CA ILE A 130 -35.09 16.56 13.22
C ILE A 130 -34.12 16.64 12.03
N GLU A 131 -34.09 17.77 11.33
CA GLU A 131 -33.18 17.99 10.20
C GLU A 131 -32.59 19.40 10.18
N GLY A 132 -31.29 19.52 9.91
CA GLY A 132 -30.57 20.80 9.88
C GLY A 132 -29.52 20.88 8.78
N THR A 133 -28.98 22.07 8.55
CA THR A 133 -27.90 22.32 7.57
C THR A 133 -26.57 22.56 8.27
N LYS A 134 -25.45 22.49 7.56
CA LYS A 134 -24.13 22.74 8.16
C LYS A 134 -23.99 24.16 8.71
N GLU A 135 -24.63 25.12 8.04
CA GLU A 135 -24.64 26.54 8.37
C GLU A 135 -25.67 26.88 9.46
N LYS A 136 -26.72 26.07 9.58
CA LYS A 136 -27.77 26.17 10.61
C LYS A 136 -28.18 24.76 11.05
N PRO A 137 -27.45 24.15 12.00
CA PRO A 137 -27.82 22.84 12.54
C PRO A 137 -29.11 22.95 13.35
N ALA A 138 -29.88 21.87 13.39
CA ALA A 138 -31.00 21.77 14.31
C ALA A 138 -30.47 21.42 15.71
N VAL A 139 -30.95 22.12 16.74
CA VAL A 139 -30.38 22.03 18.10
C VAL A 139 -31.47 21.71 19.11
N VAL A 140 -31.24 20.69 19.95
CA VAL A 140 -32.02 20.41 21.16
C VAL A 140 -31.05 20.44 22.34
N LYS A 141 -31.30 21.27 23.36
CA LYS A 141 -30.34 21.42 24.45
C LYS A 141 -30.95 21.74 25.81
N ASN A 142 -30.17 21.53 26.87
CA ASN A 142 -30.46 21.92 28.27
C ASN A 142 -31.83 21.42 28.79
N VAL A 143 -32.29 20.24 28.38
CA VAL A 143 -33.63 19.71 28.69
C VAL A 143 -33.55 18.31 29.29
N GLY A 144 -34.31 18.08 30.36
CA GLY A 144 -34.46 16.77 30.98
C GLY A 144 -35.85 16.17 30.80
N TRP A 145 -35.98 14.97 30.23
CA TRP A 145 -37.22 14.19 30.29
C TRP A 145 -37.23 13.29 31.52
N VAL A 146 -38.18 13.50 32.44
CA VAL A 146 -38.28 12.79 33.72
C VAL A 146 -39.68 12.23 33.95
N ASN A 147 -39.82 11.22 34.81
CA ASN A 147 -41.12 10.62 35.19
C ASN A 147 -42.10 10.45 34.00
N SER A 148 -41.65 9.76 32.97
CA SER A 148 -42.30 9.67 31.66
C SER A 148 -42.17 8.26 31.10
N THR A 149 -43.11 7.82 30.27
CA THR A 149 -43.23 6.43 29.79
C THR A 149 -43.57 6.38 28.30
N ILE A 150 -42.84 5.56 27.54
CA ILE A 150 -43.08 5.32 26.12
C ILE A 150 -43.24 3.82 25.88
N ASP A 151 -44.45 3.39 25.51
CA ASP A 151 -44.84 1.98 25.44
C ASP A 151 -45.39 1.61 24.04
N SER A 152 -44.81 0.60 23.38
CA SER A 152 -45.37 0.02 22.15
C SER A 152 -45.38 -1.51 22.16
N ARG A 153 -46.44 -2.09 21.57
CA ARG A 153 -46.59 -3.54 21.40
C ARG A 153 -46.10 -4.07 20.06
N TRP A 154 -45.92 -3.21 19.05
CA TRP A 154 -45.70 -3.63 17.67
C TRP A 154 -44.77 -2.74 16.83
N GLY A 155 -44.26 -1.64 17.38
CA GLY A 155 -43.48 -0.68 16.60
C GLY A 155 -42.35 -0.02 17.37
N ASN A 156 -41.58 0.77 16.64
CA ASN A 156 -40.30 1.30 17.08
C ASN A 156 -40.50 2.52 17.99
N ILE A 157 -39.73 2.66 19.06
CA ILE A 157 -39.91 3.73 20.07
C ILE A 157 -38.63 4.49 20.42
N GLY A 158 -38.78 5.77 20.75
CA GLY A 158 -37.73 6.67 21.26
C GLY A 158 -38.19 8.12 21.39
N LEU A 159 -37.32 9.03 21.82
CA LEU A 159 -37.64 10.47 21.81
C LEU A 159 -37.66 11.04 20.39
N ILE A 160 -36.70 10.65 19.55
CA ILE A 160 -36.53 11.14 18.17
C ILE A 160 -36.58 9.94 17.22
N ARG A 161 -37.52 9.92 16.27
CA ARG A 161 -37.62 8.85 15.26
C ARG A 161 -36.51 8.92 14.21
N LYS A 162 -36.27 10.09 13.64
CA LYS A 162 -35.25 10.28 12.60
C LYS A 162 -34.46 11.56 12.82
N SER A 163 -33.14 11.46 12.66
CA SER A 163 -32.26 12.62 12.47
C SER A 163 -31.61 12.59 11.09
N ASP A 164 -31.55 13.74 10.43
CA ASP A 164 -30.97 13.92 9.09
C ASP A 164 -30.23 15.27 8.98
N GLY A 165 -29.39 15.45 7.97
CA GLY A 165 -28.59 16.67 7.82
C GLY A 165 -27.61 16.88 8.97
N TYR A 166 -27.64 18.02 9.67
CA TYR A 166 -26.77 18.33 10.82
C TYR A 166 -27.61 18.60 12.08
N VAL A 167 -27.44 17.76 13.11
CA VAL A 167 -28.21 17.79 14.36
C VAL A 167 -27.29 17.77 15.57
N ILE A 168 -27.58 18.59 16.58
CA ILE A 168 -26.85 18.69 17.84
C ILE A 168 -27.83 18.47 19.01
N LEU A 169 -27.54 17.47 19.85
CA LEU A 169 -28.18 17.26 21.14
C LEU A 169 -27.15 17.56 22.23
N ASP A 170 -27.36 18.58 23.07
CA ASP A 170 -26.35 19.01 24.06
C ASP A 170 -26.96 19.28 25.45
N HIS A 171 -26.39 18.74 26.52
CA HIS A 171 -27.01 18.80 27.86
C HIS A 171 -28.46 18.27 27.87
N VAL A 172 -28.68 17.13 27.20
CA VAL A 172 -29.97 16.44 27.15
C VAL A 172 -29.96 15.25 28.11
N TYR A 173 -30.93 15.23 29.01
CA TYR A 173 -31.01 14.26 30.10
C TYR A 173 -32.27 13.41 29.97
N ASN A 174 -32.13 12.09 30.05
CA ASN A 174 -33.25 11.17 29.81
C ASN A 174 -33.43 10.20 30.97
N SER A 175 -34.58 10.24 31.62
CA SER A 175 -35.05 9.22 32.57
C SER A 175 -36.48 8.75 32.25
N VAL A 176 -36.79 8.62 30.97
CA VAL A 176 -38.02 7.99 30.45
C VAL A 176 -37.87 6.47 30.56
N ASP A 177 -38.92 5.77 31.03
CA ASP A 177 -38.94 4.31 30.96
C ASP A 177 -39.60 3.86 29.64
N TYR A 178 -38.94 2.95 28.92
CA TYR A 178 -39.35 2.45 27.60
C TYR A 178 -39.78 0.98 27.69
N THR A 179 -40.97 0.64 27.20
CA THR A 179 -41.45 -0.75 27.13
C THR A 179 -41.76 -1.14 25.68
N ALA A 180 -41.04 -2.12 25.14
CA ALA A 180 -41.28 -2.64 23.80
C ALA A 180 -41.44 -4.16 23.79
N SER A 181 -42.52 -4.65 23.17
CA SER A 181 -42.68 -6.09 22.91
C SER A 181 -41.99 -6.54 21.62
N GLN A 182 -41.86 -5.66 20.61
CA GLN A 182 -41.16 -5.86 19.33
C GLN A 182 -40.71 -4.51 18.74
N GLY A 183 -39.68 -4.50 17.89
CA GLY A 183 -39.22 -3.31 17.15
C GLY A 183 -37.85 -2.77 17.58
N LEU A 184 -37.39 -1.73 16.87
CA LEU A 184 -36.21 -0.95 17.23
C LEU A 184 -36.51 -0.04 18.43
N VAL A 185 -35.53 0.17 19.31
CA VAL A 185 -35.69 1.04 20.48
C VAL A 185 -34.43 1.86 20.72
N SER A 186 -34.61 3.15 21.02
CA SER A 186 -33.56 4.03 21.54
C SER A 186 -34.11 4.99 22.58
N CYS A 187 -33.32 5.36 23.58
CA CYS A 187 -33.72 6.43 24.49
C CYS A 187 -33.67 7.80 23.77
N PHE A 188 -32.72 8.01 22.86
CA PHE A 188 -32.56 9.30 22.16
C PHE A 188 -33.03 9.22 20.70
N VAL A 189 -32.25 8.63 19.80
CA VAL A 189 -32.49 8.66 18.34
C VAL A 189 -32.68 7.26 17.79
N LEU A 190 -33.83 7.00 17.17
CA LEU A 190 -34.09 5.69 16.58
C LEU A 190 -33.26 5.45 15.31
N THR A 191 -33.31 6.35 14.33
CA THR A 191 -32.51 6.24 13.10
C THR A 191 -31.80 7.55 12.74
N GLN A 192 -30.55 7.45 12.31
CA GLN A 192 -29.67 8.58 12.03
C GLN A 192 -29.07 8.43 10.62
N TYR A 193 -29.10 9.48 9.80
CA TYR A 193 -28.61 9.46 8.41
C TYR A 193 -27.51 10.49 8.09
N GLY A 194 -27.48 11.64 8.78
CA GLY A 194 -26.58 12.75 8.48
C GLY A 194 -25.34 12.82 9.38
N HIS A 195 -25.16 13.95 10.05
CA HIS A 195 -24.20 14.20 11.12
C HIS A 195 -24.96 14.48 12.41
N LEU A 196 -24.82 13.59 13.39
CA LEU A 196 -25.41 13.72 14.72
C LEU A 196 -24.30 13.87 15.77
N THR A 197 -24.33 14.98 16.51
CA THR A 197 -23.50 15.17 17.70
C THR A 197 -24.40 15.08 18.93
N ILE A 198 -24.02 14.22 19.88
CA ILE A 198 -24.63 14.16 21.22
C ILE A 198 -23.53 14.49 22.23
N SER A 199 -23.68 15.60 22.94
CA SER A 199 -22.70 16.08 23.93
C SER A 199 -23.28 16.29 25.32
N ASN A 200 -22.46 16.08 26.36
CA ASN A 200 -22.79 16.41 27.76
C ASN A 200 -24.14 15.84 28.23
N SER A 201 -24.51 14.65 27.74
CA SER A 201 -25.87 14.11 27.80
C SER A 201 -25.89 12.72 28.44
N TYR A 202 -26.98 12.35 29.10
CA TYR A 202 -27.05 11.05 29.79
C TYR A 202 -28.39 10.33 29.71
N ASN A 203 -28.34 9.00 29.83
CA ASN A 203 -29.50 8.15 30.06
C ASN A 203 -29.48 7.52 31.47
N ALA A 204 -30.58 7.70 32.19
CA ALA A 204 -30.97 6.99 33.41
C ALA A 204 -32.33 6.28 33.25
N GLY A 205 -32.94 6.35 32.06
CA GLY A 205 -34.19 5.68 31.71
C GLY A 205 -34.00 4.20 31.45
N LYS A 206 -34.93 3.35 31.90
CA LYS A 206 -34.84 1.90 31.67
C LYS A 206 -35.42 1.54 30.32
N ILE A 207 -34.88 0.48 29.73
CA ILE A 207 -35.51 -0.19 28.59
C ILE A 207 -35.88 -1.61 29.00
N SER A 208 -37.15 -1.95 28.85
CA SER A 208 -37.76 -3.21 29.21
C SER A 208 -38.27 -3.94 27.96
N TYR A 209 -37.93 -5.23 27.84
CA TYR A 209 -38.23 -6.07 26.68
C TYR A 209 -38.88 -7.39 27.06
N ASP A 210 -39.85 -7.83 26.25
CA ASP A 210 -40.42 -9.18 26.31
C ASP A 210 -39.76 -10.18 25.33
N PHE A 211 -38.81 -9.75 24.49
CA PHE A 211 -38.25 -10.53 23.38
C PHE A 211 -36.74 -10.80 23.48
N TYR A 212 -36.27 -11.81 22.73
CA TYR A 212 -34.94 -12.43 22.88
C TYR A 212 -33.80 -11.77 22.09
N ASP A 213 -34.11 -10.97 21.07
CA ASP A 213 -33.11 -10.35 20.19
C ASP A 213 -32.77 -8.92 20.64
N LYS A 214 -31.60 -8.76 21.26
CA LYS A 214 -31.10 -7.49 21.79
C LYS A 214 -30.24 -6.69 20.81
N GLU A 215 -29.94 -7.24 19.63
CA GLU A 215 -28.80 -6.74 18.84
C GLU A 215 -29.08 -5.42 18.09
N GLN A 216 -30.35 -5.01 17.99
CA GLN A 216 -30.81 -3.84 17.24
C GLN A 216 -31.17 -2.62 18.12
N THR A 217 -30.75 -2.61 19.38
CA THR A 217 -31.01 -1.53 20.34
C THR A 217 -29.76 -0.71 20.62
N GLY A 218 -29.91 0.61 20.68
CA GLY A 218 -28.88 1.51 21.21
C GLY A 218 -29.46 2.61 22.10
N ILE A 219 -28.86 2.85 23.26
CA ILE A 219 -29.27 3.87 24.24
C ILE A 219 -29.38 5.25 23.57
N PHE A 220 -28.35 5.66 22.84
CA PHE A 220 -28.26 6.97 22.18
C PHE A 220 -28.70 6.92 20.71
N VAL A 221 -28.34 5.87 19.97
CA VAL A 221 -28.76 5.69 18.58
C VAL A 221 -29.06 4.22 18.28
N ALA A 222 -30.25 3.83 17.80
CA ALA A 222 -30.51 2.41 17.46
C ALA A 222 -29.94 1.99 16.10
N ASP A 223 -30.08 2.82 15.06
CA ASP A 223 -29.58 2.58 13.70
C ASP A 223 -28.84 3.84 13.18
N ALA A 224 -27.51 3.79 13.19
CA ALA A 224 -26.60 4.87 12.79
C ALA A 224 -26.05 4.63 11.37
N ARG A 225 -26.63 5.31 10.39
CA ARG A 225 -26.31 5.20 8.96
C ARG A 225 -25.41 6.32 8.42
N GLY A 226 -25.22 7.38 9.19
CA GLY A 226 -24.26 8.44 8.91
C GLY A 226 -23.23 8.60 10.03
N VAL A 227 -22.73 9.81 10.20
CA VAL A 227 -21.71 10.13 11.20
C VAL A 227 -22.34 10.42 12.56
N VAL A 228 -21.96 9.65 13.59
CA VAL A 228 -22.37 9.86 14.99
C VAL A 228 -21.15 10.20 15.84
N SER A 229 -21.23 11.30 16.58
CA SER A 229 -20.25 11.73 17.57
C SER A 229 -20.89 11.80 18.95
N LEU A 230 -20.50 10.90 19.85
CA LEU A 230 -20.89 10.90 21.27
C LEU A 230 -19.73 11.48 22.09
N LYS A 231 -20.00 12.51 22.89
CA LYS A 231 -18.96 13.24 23.64
C LYS A 231 -19.42 13.59 25.05
N ASN A 232 -18.66 13.27 26.10
CA ASN A 232 -19.13 13.45 27.49
C ASN A 232 -20.52 12.83 27.69
N VAL A 233 -20.64 11.52 27.49
CA VAL A 233 -21.92 10.81 27.64
C VAL A 233 -21.85 9.74 28.70
N TYR A 234 -22.94 9.54 29.44
CA TYR A 234 -23.08 8.34 30.27
C TYR A 234 -24.44 7.67 30.19
N ASN A 235 -24.42 6.38 30.51
CA ASN A 235 -25.60 5.56 30.70
C ASN A 235 -25.52 4.83 32.05
N VAL A 236 -26.60 4.87 32.84
CA VAL A 236 -26.72 4.19 34.14
C VAL A 236 -27.94 3.26 34.26
N ALA A 237 -28.63 3.00 33.14
CA ALA A 237 -29.83 2.17 33.10
C ALA A 237 -29.99 1.45 31.74
N GLY A 238 -30.86 0.44 31.69
CA GLY A 238 -31.10 -0.34 30.47
C GLY A 238 -30.02 -1.42 30.20
N SER A 239 -30.28 -2.28 29.22
CA SER A 239 -29.49 -3.49 28.96
C SER A 239 -28.94 -3.58 27.52
N ALA A 240 -28.56 -2.43 26.96
CA ALA A 240 -28.18 -2.25 25.56
C ALA A 240 -26.83 -1.52 25.37
N ALA A 241 -26.33 -1.54 24.15
CA ALA A 241 -25.16 -0.78 23.72
C ALA A 241 -25.45 0.73 23.65
N LEU A 242 -24.43 1.60 23.66
CA LEU A 242 -24.66 3.04 23.40
C LEU A 242 -25.28 3.28 22.02
N VAL A 243 -24.75 2.61 21.01
CA VAL A 243 -25.29 2.59 19.65
C VAL A 243 -25.71 1.15 19.33
N GLY A 244 -26.82 0.96 18.63
CA GLY A 244 -27.17 -0.33 18.05
C GLY A 244 -26.28 -0.58 16.84
N TYR A 245 -26.87 -0.64 15.65
CA TYR A 245 -26.10 -0.79 14.44
C TYR A 245 -25.36 0.49 14.05
N ALA A 246 -24.05 0.37 13.79
CA ALA A 246 -23.23 1.42 13.19
C ALA A 246 -22.78 1.00 11.79
N HIS A 247 -23.12 1.80 10.77
CA HIS A 247 -22.83 1.51 9.37
C HIS A 247 -21.71 2.38 8.77
N ASP A 248 -21.60 3.65 9.18
CA ASP A 248 -20.59 4.60 8.71
C ASP A 248 -19.58 4.94 9.83
N THR A 249 -19.61 6.14 10.40
CA THR A 249 -18.53 6.62 11.29
C THR A 249 -19.08 6.87 12.68
N LEU A 250 -18.56 6.15 13.67
CA LEU A 250 -18.92 6.31 15.07
C LEU A 250 -17.70 6.76 15.87
N GLN A 251 -17.78 7.95 16.46
CA GLN A 251 -16.80 8.47 17.40
C GLN A 251 -17.42 8.54 18.80
N ILE A 252 -16.74 7.96 19.80
CA ILE A 252 -17.13 8.02 21.21
C ILE A 252 -15.94 8.58 21.99
N VAL A 253 -16.09 9.75 22.61
CA VAL A 253 -15.02 10.40 23.38
C VAL A 253 -15.52 10.74 24.77
N ASN A 254 -14.83 10.26 25.79
CA ASN A 254 -15.06 10.58 27.20
C ASN A 254 -16.45 10.18 27.71
N GLY A 255 -16.55 9.08 28.46
CA GLY A 255 -17.84 8.63 28.98
C GLY A 255 -17.84 7.29 29.68
N TYR A 256 -19.01 6.84 30.12
CA TYR A 256 -19.15 5.49 30.66
C TYR A 256 -20.53 4.85 30.45
N THR A 257 -20.63 3.52 30.56
CA THR A 257 -21.92 2.82 30.63
C THR A 257 -21.95 1.80 31.76
N ILE A 258 -23.04 1.80 32.51
CA ILE A 258 -23.38 0.84 33.57
C ILE A 258 -24.84 0.41 33.35
N GLY A 259 -25.09 -0.89 33.39
CA GLY A 259 -26.44 -1.45 33.27
C GLY A 259 -26.44 -2.97 33.29
N ASP A 260 -27.49 -3.54 33.87
CA ASP A 260 -27.62 -5.00 34.00
C ASP A 260 -27.87 -5.66 32.64
N GLY A 261 -27.13 -6.73 32.34
CA GLY A 261 -27.36 -7.54 31.14
C GLY A 261 -26.98 -6.88 29.81
N ILE A 262 -26.10 -5.86 29.85
CA ILE A 262 -25.36 -5.36 28.69
C ILE A 262 -24.37 -6.46 28.22
N ILE A 263 -24.32 -6.70 26.90
CA ILE A 263 -23.43 -7.70 26.28
C ILE A 263 -22.37 -7.01 25.40
N LYS A 264 -22.76 -5.96 24.69
CA LYS A 264 -21.90 -5.13 23.84
C LYS A 264 -22.03 -3.70 24.39
N PRO A 265 -21.02 -3.10 25.07
CA PRO A 265 -21.20 -1.81 25.75
C PRO A 265 -21.23 -0.62 24.79
N LEU A 266 -20.41 -0.64 23.74
CA LEU A 266 -20.24 0.48 22.82
C LEU A 266 -21.22 0.44 21.63
N TYR A 267 -21.17 -0.61 20.82
CA TYR A 267 -21.92 -0.73 19.57
C TYR A 267 -22.20 -2.18 19.17
N THR A 268 -23.18 -2.41 18.29
CA THR A 268 -23.36 -3.67 17.57
C THR A 268 -22.96 -3.52 16.10
N ARG A 269 -22.40 -4.57 15.50
CA ARG A 269 -22.09 -4.61 14.06
C ARG A 269 -23.18 -5.38 13.34
N ASN A 270 -23.55 -4.90 12.16
CA ASN A 270 -24.32 -5.69 11.21
C ASN A 270 -23.36 -6.30 10.17
N GLU A 271 -23.10 -7.61 10.26
CA GLU A 271 -22.19 -8.31 9.34
C GLU A 271 -22.82 -8.56 7.96
N GLU A 272 -24.15 -8.43 7.83
CA GLU A 272 -24.91 -8.77 6.62
C GLU A 272 -24.75 -7.75 5.48
N TYR A 273 -24.32 -6.51 5.78
CA TYR A 273 -24.20 -5.41 4.82
C TYR A 273 -22.76 -5.11 4.35
N GLY A 274 -21.75 -5.81 4.86
CA GLY A 274 -20.35 -5.69 4.39
C GLY A 274 -19.66 -4.32 4.59
N SER A 275 -20.31 -3.37 5.27
CA SER A 275 -19.78 -2.02 5.51
C SER A 275 -18.83 -1.99 6.70
N TYR A 276 -17.53 -1.72 6.45
CA TYR A 276 -16.54 -1.49 7.50
C TYR A 276 -16.72 -0.10 8.14
N ALA A 277 -17.63 -0.01 9.11
CA ALA A 277 -17.83 1.20 9.88
C ALA A 277 -16.52 1.67 10.56
N VAL A 278 -16.19 2.95 10.45
CA VAL A 278 -15.01 3.56 11.06
C VAL A 278 -15.34 3.89 12.51
N ILE A 279 -15.10 2.92 13.39
CA ILE A 279 -15.32 3.08 14.83
C ILE A 279 -14.05 3.61 15.50
N ARG A 280 -14.18 4.73 16.23
CA ARG A 280 -13.13 5.28 17.09
C ARG A 280 -13.71 5.55 18.47
N TRP A 281 -13.02 5.09 19.50
CA TRP A 281 -13.40 5.39 20.88
C TRP A 281 -12.16 5.75 21.70
N ASP A 282 -12.32 6.69 22.63
CA ASP A 282 -11.25 7.18 23.50
C ASP A 282 -11.81 7.55 24.89
N ASN A 283 -11.05 7.26 25.94
CA ASN A 283 -11.38 7.47 27.35
C ASN A 283 -12.82 7.05 27.74
N PHE A 284 -13.23 5.84 27.37
CA PHE A 284 -14.57 5.31 27.67
C PHE A 284 -14.52 4.08 28.57
N PHE A 285 -15.31 4.10 29.65
CA PHE A 285 -15.25 3.13 30.74
C PHE A 285 -16.53 2.30 30.88
N TYR A 286 -16.40 1.04 31.31
CA TYR A 286 -17.54 0.19 31.64
C TYR A 286 -17.09 -0.93 32.59
N PRO A 287 -17.95 -1.41 33.50
CA PRO A 287 -17.52 -2.34 34.53
C PRO A 287 -17.15 -3.71 33.98
N ASP A 288 -16.16 -4.34 34.61
CA ASP A 288 -15.66 -5.70 34.36
C ASP A 288 -16.73 -6.81 34.49
N THR A 289 -17.87 -6.50 35.10
CA THR A 289 -19.08 -7.34 35.14
C THR A 289 -19.79 -7.48 33.78
N ILE A 290 -19.51 -6.61 32.81
CA ILE A 290 -20.07 -6.67 31.46
C ILE A 290 -19.23 -7.63 30.60
N SER A 291 -19.89 -8.68 30.09
CA SER A 291 -19.28 -9.74 29.28
C SER A 291 -18.92 -9.28 27.87
N SER A 292 -17.85 -8.49 27.74
CA SER A 292 -17.35 -7.90 26.50
C SER A 292 -16.07 -8.60 25.98
N TYR A 293 -15.70 -8.37 24.71
CA TYR A 293 -14.43 -8.84 24.12
C TYR A 293 -13.20 -8.10 24.69
N TYR A 294 -13.40 -6.89 25.21
CA TYR A 294 -12.39 -6.06 25.87
C TYR A 294 -12.60 -6.12 27.39
N ALA A 295 -11.51 -6.11 28.16
CA ALA A 295 -11.58 -6.05 29.62
C ALA A 295 -12.19 -4.71 30.07
N GLY A 296 -13.19 -4.77 30.94
CA GLY A 296 -13.75 -3.59 31.60
C GLY A 296 -12.97 -3.22 32.87
N ASP A 297 -13.35 -2.10 33.47
CA ASP A 297 -12.75 -1.55 34.68
C ASP A 297 -13.39 -2.14 35.94
N PRO A 298 -12.68 -2.29 37.08
CA PRO A 298 -13.28 -2.77 38.31
C PRO A 298 -14.47 -1.88 38.74
N LEU A 299 -15.63 -2.49 39.04
CA LEU A 299 -16.84 -1.75 39.42
C LEU A 299 -16.62 -0.76 40.61
N GLU A 300 -15.66 -1.05 41.48
CA GLU A 300 -15.28 -0.19 42.62
C GLU A 300 -14.64 1.15 42.18
N GLU A 301 -13.92 1.20 41.05
CA GLU A 301 -13.26 2.43 40.53
C GLU A 301 -14.28 3.51 40.10
N PHE A 302 -15.54 3.13 39.84
CA PHE A 302 -16.63 4.08 39.57
C PHE A 302 -17.19 4.74 40.84
N ALA A 303 -16.98 4.14 42.01
CA ALA A 303 -17.49 4.64 43.29
C ALA A 303 -16.39 5.34 44.13
N ASP A 304 -15.12 4.98 43.94
CA ASP A 304 -13.99 5.52 44.71
C ASP A 304 -13.42 6.84 44.18
N GLY A 305 -13.87 7.29 42.99
CA GLY A 305 -13.42 8.50 42.31
C GLY A 305 -12.34 8.30 41.25
N THR A 306 -11.84 7.09 41.05
CA THR A 306 -10.80 6.78 40.05
C THR A 306 -11.29 7.05 38.62
N ILE A 307 -12.46 6.51 38.23
CA ILE A 307 -13.04 6.78 36.90
C ILE A 307 -13.46 8.24 36.73
N ALA A 308 -14.02 8.88 37.76
CA ALA A 308 -14.35 10.31 37.70
C ALA A 308 -13.10 11.17 37.46
N THR A 309 -11.94 10.79 38.03
CA THR A 309 -10.66 11.46 37.82
C THR A 309 -10.18 11.28 36.37
N ARG A 310 -10.26 10.06 35.80
CA ARG A 310 -9.91 9.84 34.39
C ARG A 310 -10.81 10.62 33.43
N LEU A 311 -12.12 10.61 33.66
CA LEU A 311 -13.10 11.37 32.88
C LEU A 311 -12.86 12.89 32.93
N HIS A 312 -12.42 13.40 34.08
CA HIS A 312 -12.17 14.83 34.29
C HIS A 312 -10.87 15.32 33.65
N TYR A 313 -9.77 14.56 33.74
CA TYR A 313 -8.44 15.06 33.37
C TYR A 313 -7.88 14.54 32.05
N ALA A 314 -8.37 13.43 31.49
CA ALA A 314 -7.80 12.86 30.26
C ALA A 314 -8.14 13.65 28.97
N ASN A 315 -9.27 14.37 28.96
CA ASN A 315 -9.77 15.13 27.81
C ASN A 315 -9.93 16.62 28.15
N ASP A 316 -9.94 17.49 27.14
CA ASP A 316 -9.95 18.95 27.32
C ASP A 316 -11.29 19.49 27.84
N ASP A 317 -12.36 18.84 27.44
CA ASP A 317 -13.74 19.06 27.89
C ASP A 317 -14.12 18.15 29.08
N GLY A 318 -13.13 17.50 29.69
CA GLY A 318 -13.35 16.65 30.86
C GLY A 318 -13.83 17.43 32.10
N GLU A 319 -13.59 18.74 32.15
CA GLU A 319 -13.93 19.60 33.30
C GLU A 319 -15.39 19.54 33.74
N ILE A 320 -16.33 19.09 32.90
CA ILE A 320 -17.74 18.89 33.27
C ILE A 320 -17.94 17.72 34.25
N TRP A 321 -17.06 16.72 34.23
CA TRP A 321 -17.17 15.53 35.08
C TRP A 321 -16.79 15.82 36.52
N GLY A 322 -17.37 15.06 37.45
CA GLY A 322 -17.03 15.13 38.85
C GLY A 322 -17.72 14.05 39.67
N GLN A 323 -17.34 13.97 40.94
CA GLN A 323 -17.88 13.03 41.91
C GLN A 323 -17.51 13.49 43.32
N ASN A 324 -18.50 13.58 44.21
CA ASN A 324 -18.26 13.72 45.64
C ASN A 324 -18.12 12.31 46.24
N VAL A 325 -16.87 11.82 46.34
CA VAL A 325 -16.54 10.44 46.70
C VAL A 325 -17.13 10.07 48.06
N GLY A 326 -17.86 8.95 48.11
CA GLY A 326 -18.60 8.51 49.29
C GLY A 326 -19.98 9.15 49.50
N VAL A 327 -20.40 10.07 48.62
CA VAL A 327 -21.77 10.63 48.54
C VAL A 327 -22.41 10.26 47.20
N ASP A 328 -21.74 10.57 46.10
CA ASP A 328 -22.19 10.24 44.75
C ASP A 328 -21.71 8.82 44.39
N PRO A 329 -22.61 7.87 44.09
CA PRO A 329 -22.23 6.47 43.86
C PRO A 329 -21.49 6.25 42.54
N LEU A 330 -21.56 7.21 41.61
CA LEU A 330 -21.02 7.16 40.24
C LEU A 330 -20.56 8.56 39.79
N PRO A 331 -19.73 8.68 38.74
CA PRO A 331 -19.37 9.98 38.15
C PRO A 331 -20.59 10.68 37.53
N ILE A 332 -20.66 12.00 37.68
CA ILE A 332 -21.76 12.86 37.21
C ILE A 332 -21.22 14.18 36.64
N PHE A 333 -22.09 14.99 36.03
CA PHE A 333 -21.74 16.33 35.52
C PHE A 333 -21.71 17.41 36.62
N SER A 334 -20.94 17.19 37.70
CA SER A 334 -20.79 18.15 38.82
C SER A 334 -19.57 19.08 38.68
N GLY A 335 -18.71 18.83 37.69
CA GLY A 335 -17.49 19.57 37.39
C GLY A 335 -16.40 19.56 38.47
N LYS A 336 -16.53 18.71 39.51
CA LYS A 336 -15.58 18.66 40.63
C LYS A 336 -15.43 17.23 41.17
N VAL A 337 -14.21 16.73 41.17
CA VAL A 337 -13.84 15.53 41.95
C VAL A 337 -13.46 15.97 43.36
N VAL A 338 -14.21 15.53 44.37
CA VAL A 338 -14.05 15.91 45.78
C VAL A 338 -13.98 14.65 46.64
N GLY A 339 -13.04 14.61 47.58
CA GLY A 339 -12.88 13.46 48.49
C GLY A 339 -12.07 12.29 47.93
N TYR A 340 -11.63 12.35 46.67
CA TYR A 340 -10.68 11.38 46.13
C TYR A 340 -9.35 11.41 46.90
N THR A 341 -8.94 10.27 47.43
CA THR A 341 -7.65 10.06 48.12
C THR A 341 -6.87 8.89 47.52
N GLY A 342 -7.25 8.42 46.33
CA GLY A 342 -6.62 7.27 45.69
C GLY A 342 -5.18 7.57 45.27
N SER A 343 -4.33 6.55 45.36
CA SER A 343 -2.96 6.58 44.83
C SER A 343 -2.84 5.84 43.49
N SER A 344 -3.99 5.59 42.82
CA SER A 344 -4.08 4.87 41.54
C SER A 344 -3.88 5.78 40.34
N VAL A 345 -4.27 7.05 40.44
CA VAL A 345 -4.18 8.06 39.37
C VAL A 345 -3.46 9.30 39.89
N ASN A 346 -2.27 9.58 39.36
CA ASN A 346 -1.57 10.84 39.61
C ASN A 346 -1.91 11.85 38.51
N ILE A 347 -2.25 13.07 38.91
CA ILE A 347 -2.44 14.20 38.00
C ILE A 347 -1.22 15.10 38.13
N SER A 348 -0.53 15.36 37.02
CA SER A 348 0.62 16.27 36.97
C SER A 348 0.31 17.49 36.10
N LYS A 349 0.94 18.63 36.42
CA LYS A 349 0.65 19.89 35.73
C LYS A 349 1.26 19.86 34.32
N LEU A 350 0.51 20.36 33.35
CA LEU A 350 0.97 20.62 32.00
C LEU A 350 1.06 22.14 31.78
N THR A 351 2.24 22.63 31.40
CA THR A 351 2.45 24.03 31.04
C THR A 351 2.72 24.12 29.54
N VAL A 352 1.80 24.71 28.79
CA VAL A 352 1.99 24.94 27.34
C VAL A 352 2.43 26.37 27.11
N VAL A 353 3.56 26.54 26.41
CA VAL A 353 4.21 27.84 26.16
C VAL A 353 4.19 28.12 24.67
N SER A 354 3.28 28.99 24.24
CA SER A 354 3.15 29.44 22.85
C SER A 354 3.77 30.83 22.65
N PHE A 355 3.06 31.77 22.01
CA PHE A 355 3.44 33.18 21.90
C PHE A 355 2.47 34.10 22.66
N ASP A 356 2.93 35.29 23.04
CA ASP A 356 2.10 36.31 23.66
C ASP A 356 0.98 36.74 22.72
N GLY A 357 -0.28 36.49 23.11
CA GLY A 357 -1.47 36.76 22.30
C GLY A 357 -2.09 35.54 21.64
N ASP A 358 -1.57 34.33 21.87
CA ASP A 358 -2.27 33.09 21.51
C ASP A 358 -3.61 32.98 22.26
N THR A 359 -4.68 32.67 21.54
CA THR A 359 -6.04 32.52 22.06
C THR A 359 -6.50 31.06 22.12
N THR A 360 -5.67 30.11 21.70
CA THR A 360 -5.99 28.68 21.79
C THR A 360 -5.99 28.23 23.26
N SER A 361 -7.04 27.52 23.66
CA SER A 361 -7.09 26.87 24.97
C SER A 361 -6.27 25.58 24.95
N TYR A 362 -5.54 25.31 26.04
CA TYR A 362 -4.68 24.15 26.20
C TYR A 362 -4.99 23.42 27.50
N PRO A 363 -4.80 22.10 27.57
CA PRO A 363 -4.95 21.36 28.81
C PRO A 363 -3.92 21.79 29.86
N GLU A 364 -4.40 22.10 31.08
CA GLU A 364 -3.56 22.47 32.23
C GLU A 364 -2.95 21.26 32.96
N TYR A 365 -3.38 20.04 32.63
CA TYR A 365 -3.06 18.81 33.35
C TYR A 365 -2.92 17.60 32.43
N TYR A 366 -2.28 16.54 32.92
CA TYR A 366 -2.32 15.21 32.31
C TYR A 366 -2.26 14.12 33.39
N ILE A 367 -2.63 12.90 33.00
CA ILE A 367 -2.59 11.71 33.86
C ILE A 367 -1.26 11.00 33.66
N GLU A 368 -0.52 10.78 34.75
CA GLU A 368 0.72 10.00 34.71
C GLU A 368 0.42 8.53 34.44
N GLY A 369 1.25 7.87 33.61
CA GLY A 369 1.05 6.46 33.27
C GLY A 369 0.06 6.20 32.13
N GLU A 370 -0.58 7.25 31.58
CA GLU A 370 -1.54 7.16 30.47
C GLU A 370 -1.08 8.02 29.27
N THR A 371 -1.47 7.67 28.05
CA THR A 371 -1.06 8.41 26.84
C THR A 371 -2.13 9.42 26.45
N ARG A 372 -1.78 10.72 26.37
CA ARG A 372 -2.71 11.79 25.95
C ARG A 372 -2.33 12.30 24.54
N PRO A 373 -3.23 12.26 23.54
CA PRO A 373 -3.00 12.93 22.26
C PRO A 373 -2.77 14.44 22.43
N PHE A 374 -1.82 15.03 21.70
CA PHE A 374 -1.47 16.44 21.80
C PHE A 374 -1.43 17.10 20.41
N LYS A 375 -2.62 17.35 19.84
CA LYS A 375 -2.81 17.80 18.44
C LYS A 375 -3.35 19.23 18.32
N TYR A 376 -2.94 20.11 19.22
CA TYR A 376 -3.36 21.51 19.25
C TYR A 376 -2.67 22.31 18.14
N VAL A 377 -3.44 23.15 17.46
CA VAL A 377 -2.89 24.18 16.57
C VAL A 377 -3.03 25.53 17.28
N PRO A 378 -1.93 26.27 17.54
CA PRO A 378 -2.00 27.59 18.13
C PRO A 378 -2.73 28.59 17.21
N ALA A 379 -3.18 29.71 17.76
CA ALA A 379 -3.66 30.82 16.94
C ALA A 379 -2.56 31.29 15.96
N GLN A 380 -2.93 31.80 14.79
CA GLN A 380 -1.93 32.24 13.81
C GLN A 380 -1.13 33.42 14.37
N ARG A 381 0.20 33.29 14.39
CA ARG A 381 1.13 34.38 14.71
C ARG A 381 1.54 35.11 13.43
N ASP A 382 1.24 36.40 13.34
CA ASP A 382 1.55 37.21 12.16
C ASP A 382 3.06 37.24 11.85
N GLY A 383 3.43 36.89 10.61
CA GLY A 383 4.82 36.88 10.15
C GLY A 383 5.66 35.68 10.63
N TYR A 384 5.04 34.67 11.26
CA TYR A 384 5.72 33.45 11.70
C TYR A 384 4.97 32.20 11.23
N VAL A 385 5.72 31.11 11.04
CA VAL A 385 5.18 29.76 10.82
C VAL A 385 5.31 28.94 12.10
N PHE A 386 4.28 28.16 12.43
CA PHE A 386 4.31 27.18 13.51
C PHE A 386 4.96 25.87 13.04
N SER A 387 5.95 25.39 13.78
CA SER A 387 6.75 24.21 13.42
C SER A 387 6.39 22.94 14.20
N GLY A 388 5.47 23.04 15.16
CA GLY A 388 5.13 21.97 16.09
C GLY A 388 5.48 22.27 17.55
N TRP A 389 5.12 21.33 18.41
CA TRP A 389 5.32 21.35 19.85
C TRP A 389 6.56 20.55 20.24
N PHE A 390 7.32 20.98 21.24
CA PHE A 390 8.56 20.32 21.65
C PHE A 390 8.73 20.37 23.18
N TYR A 391 9.41 19.39 23.77
CA TYR A 391 9.79 19.42 25.20
C TYR A 391 10.98 20.37 25.50
N ASN A 392 11.39 21.18 24.51
CA ASN A 392 12.53 22.09 24.56
C ASN A 392 12.22 23.38 23.78
N THR A 393 12.97 24.45 24.05
CA THR A 393 12.80 25.76 23.38
C THR A 393 13.54 25.86 22.04
N ASP A 394 14.49 24.96 21.78
CA ASP A 394 15.27 24.96 20.54
C ASP A 394 14.52 24.32 19.36
N GLY A 395 13.64 23.34 19.60
CA GLY A 395 12.91 22.59 18.57
C GLY A 395 13.66 21.33 18.11
N ALA A 396 14.53 20.78 18.96
CA ALA A 396 15.32 19.58 18.64
C ALA A 396 14.56 18.29 18.97
N GLY A 397 14.81 17.23 18.19
CA GLY A 397 14.12 15.95 18.32
C GLY A 397 12.69 15.93 17.74
N HIS A 398 11.97 14.82 17.91
CA HIS A 398 10.63 14.65 17.33
C HIS A 398 9.59 15.59 17.99
N PRO A 399 8.67 16.20 17.22
CA PRO A 399 7.59 17.02 17.78
C PRO A 399 6.65 16.20 18.68
N VAL A 400 6.02 16.87 19.64
CA VAL A 400 5.03 16.29 20.55
C VAL A 400 3.69 16.22 19.84
N ASP A 401 3.33 15.03 19.37
CA ASP A 401 1.99 14.66 18.88
C ASP A 401 1.13 13.99 19.96
N SER A 402 1.77 13.57 21.04
CA SER A 402 1.21 12.86 22.19
C SER A 402 2.14 12.98 23.41
N ILE A 403 1.54 13.08 24.60
CA ILE A 403 2.22 12.94 25.88
C ILE A 403 2.29 11.45 26.18
N SER A 404 3.50 10.92 26.27
CA SER A 404 3.74 9.48 26.46
C SER A 404 3.41 9.05 27.88
N TYR A 405 2.76 7.88 28.02
CA TYR A 405 2.51 7.19 29.28
C TYR A 405 3.75 6.98 30.19
N ARG A 406 4.97 7.16 29.66
CA ARG A 406 6.22 7.03 30.42
C ARG A 406 6.63 8.31 31.16
N LEU A 407 5.97 9.43 30.90
CA LEU A 407 6.28 10.71 31.52
C LEU A 407 5.52 10.86 32.85
N THR A 408 6.21 11.40 33.85
CA THR A 408 5.69 11.68 35.19
C THR A 408 6.24 13.01 35.70
N GLY A 409 5.54 13.64 36.65
CA GLY A 409 5.81 14.98 37.14
C GLY A 409 5.35 16.10 36.20
N ASP A 410 5.47 17.34 36.66
CA ASP A 410 5.09 18.53 35.90
C ASP A 410 5.88 18.65 34.58
N LEU A 411 5.16 18.86 33.48
CA LEU A 411 5.72 18.98 32.13
C LEU A 411 5.60 20.41 31.60
N THR A 412 6.54 20.80 30.73
CA THR A 412 6.43 22.00 29.91
C THR A 412 6.63 21.67 28.45
N ILE A 413 5.70 22.11 27.60
CA ILE A 413 5.74 21.94 26.14
C ILE A 413 5.82 23.33 25.52
N TYR A 414 6.73 23.52 24.58
CA TYR A 414 7.01 24.79 23.91
C TYR A 414 6.59 24.73 22.44
N GLY A 415 5.90 25.75 21.98
CA GLY A 415 5.54 25.92 20.57
C GLY A 415 6.68 26.57 19.81
N LYS A 416 7.21 25.88 18.78
CA LYS A 416 8.31 26.41 17.98
C LYS A 416 7.79 27.25 16.82
N TRP A 417 8.32 28.47 16.71
CA TRP A 417 7.95 29.44 15.69
C TRP A 417 9.19 29.89 14.92
N TRP A 418 9.10 29.93 13.58
CA TRP A 418 10.15 30.46 12.70
C TRP A 418 9.65 31.70 11.98
N LYS A 419 10.51 32.70 11.80
CA LYS A 419 10.14 33.94 11.10
C LYS A 419 10.02 33.68 9.59
N ILE A 420 8.99 34.23 8.96
CA ILE A 420 8.86 34.21 7.50
C ILE A 420 9.80 35.28 6.90
N PRO A 421 10.74 34.93 6.00
CA PRO A 421 11.66 35.88 5.38
C PRO A 421 10.97 36.70 4.28
N GLU A 422 11.46 37.93 4.07
CA GLU A 422 11.05 38.77 2.93
C GLU A 422 12.03 38.59 1.76
N PRO A 423 11.55 38.60 0.49
CA PRO A 423 12.42 38.47 -0.67
C PRO A 423 13.27 39.74 -0.87
N LYS A 424 14.50 39.56 -1.39
CA LYS A 424 15.43 40.65 -1.73
C LYS A 424 15.67 40.66 -3.24
N GLY A 425 14.90 41.49 -3.93
CA GLY A 425 14.77 41.37 -5.39
C GLY A 425 13.99 40.11 -5.73
N ASP A 426 14.48 39.32 -6.69
CA ASP A 426 13.76 38.14 -7.21
C ASP A 426 13.99 36.86 -6.38
N CYS A 427 14.82 36.90 -5.33
CA CYS A 427 15.20 35.74 -4.53
C CYS A 427 15.16 36.01 -3.01
N TYR A 428 14.93 34.96 -2.22
CA TYR A 428 15.06 34.94 -0.77
C TYR A 428 16.53 34.67 -0.39
N GLU A 429 17.16 35.60 0.32
CA GLU A 429 18.49 35.38 0.90
C GLU A 429 18.35 34.65 2.24
N ILE A 430 18.92 33.44 2.31
CA ILE A 430 18.85 32.57 3.48
C ILE A 430 20.20 32.65 4.21
N ALA A 431 20.20 33.21 5.41
CA ALA A 431 21.40 33.42 6.24
C ALA A 431 21.36 32.65 7.57
N THR A 432 20.17 32.22 8.00
CA THR A 432 19.91 31.61 9.30
C THR A 432 18.93 30.45 9.18
N MET A 433 18.77 29.70 10.29
CA MET A 433 17.82 28.60 10.36
C MET A 433 16.37 29.11 10.25
N ASP A 434 16.05 30.24 10.86
CA ASP A 434 14.76 30.92 10.72
C ASP A 434 14.42 31.19 9.25
N ASP A 435 15.37 31.74 8.47
CA ASP A 435 15.17 32.02 7.05
C ASP A 435 14.91 30.72 6.25
N LEU A 436 15.60 29.63 6.58
CA LEU A 436 15.49 28.34 5.90
C LEU A 436 14.13 27.67 6.15
N PHE A 437 13.67 27.62 7.40
CA PHE A 437 12.34 27.11 7.75
C PHE A 437 11.22 28.02 7.22
N GLY A 438 11.41 29.34 7.25
CA GLY A 438 10.46 30.29 6.68
C GLY A 438 10.37 30.19 5.15
N PHE A 439 11.49 29.95 4.45
CA PHE A 439 11.50 29.65 3.01
C PHE A 439 10.73 28.36 2.71
N ALA A 440 10.96 27.29 3.49
CA ALA A 440 10.20 26.04 3.35
C ALA A 440 8.69 26.25 3.57
N ALA A 441 8.30 27.09 4.53
CA ALA A 441 6.91 27.45 4.78
C ALA A 441 6.24 28.21 3.61
N ILE A 442 6.99 29.10 2.95
CA ILE A 442 6.54 29.81 1.74
C ILE A 442 6.30 28.83 0.59
N VAL A 443 7.26 27.94 0.30
CA VAL A 443 7.11 26.95 -0.77
C VAL A 443 5.96 25.98 -0.48
N ASN A 444 5.84 25.51 0.77
CA ASN A 444 4.80 24.57 1.17
C ASN A 444 3.40 25.20 1.25
N GLY A 445 3.30 26.52 1.41
CA GLY A 445 2.02 27.21 1.64
C GLY A 445 1.48 27.00 3.06
N ALA A 446 2.35 27.02 4.06
CA ALA A 446 1.98 26.82 5.46
C ALA A 446 1.05 27.95 5.97
N PRO A 447 0.25 27.73 7.03
CA PRO A 447 -0.58 28.77 7.64
C PRO A 447 0.20 30.06 7.93
N GLY A 448 -0.32 31.19 7.45
CA GLY A 448 0.34 32.51 7.50
C GLY A 448 1.29 32.82 6.34
N ALA A 449 1.65 31.85 5.50
CA ALA A 449 2.49 32.04 4.31
C ALA A 449 1.67 31.86 3.01
N LYS A 450 1.87 32.73 2.03
CA LYS A 450 1.32 32.55 0.69
C LYS A 450 2.17 31.52 -0.08
N LYS A 451 1.55 30.44 -0.57
CA LYS A 451 2.27 29.41 -1.35
C LYS A 451 2.98 30.01 -2.56
N ASP A 452 4.27 29.70 -2.71
CA ASP A 452 5.08 30.02 -3.89
C ASP A 452 6.03 28.86 -4.24
N SER A 453 5.56 27.92 -5.05
CA SER A 453 6.38 26.80 -5.54
C SER A 453 7.53 27.23 -6.47
N LEU A 454 7.47 28.43 -7.07
CA LEU A 454 8.48 28.93 -8.01
C LEU A 454 9.57 29.78 -7.33
N ALA A 455 9.54 29.88 -6.00
CA ALA A 455 10.44 30.73 -5.23
C ALA A 455 11.93 30.47 -5.54
N CYS A 456 12.69 31.55 -5.70
CA CYS A 456 14.16 31.50 -5.78
C CYS A 456 14.76 31.59 -4.37
N GLY A 457 15.48 30.57 -3.92
CA GLY A 457 16.26 30.57 -2.67
C GLY A 457 17.76 30.72 -2.93
N LYS A 458 18.46 31.49 -2.11
CA LYS A 458 19.93 31.59 -2.18
C LYS A 458 20.56 31.65 -0.79
N LEU A 459 21.52 30.77 -0.53
CA LEU A 459 22.32 30.84 0.70
C LEU A 459 23.31 32.02 0.63
N VAL A 460 23.39 32.78 1.72
CA VAL A 460 24.38 33.86 1.91
C VAL A 460 25.31 33.62 3.11
N ALA A 461 25.08 32.54 3.85
CA ALA A 461 25.94 32.04 4.92
C ALA A 461 25.76 30.51 5.08
N ASP A 462 26.63 29.87 5.86
CA ASP A 462 26.39 28.51 6.37
C ASP A 462 25.18 28.50 7.32
N VAL A 463 24.25 27.55 7.12
CA VAL A 463 23.04 27.38 7.93
C VAL A 463 23.12 26.05 8.68
N LYS A 464 23.69 26.09 9.88
CA LYS A 464 23.98 24.89 10.69
C LYS A 464 23.29 24.95 12.05
N TYR A 465 22.82 23.81 12.51
CA TYR A 465 22.50 23.58 13.92
C TYR A 465 23.57 22.69 14.54
N GLU A 466 24.20 23.16 15.62
CA GLU A 466 25.24 22.44 16.34
C GLU A 466 24.81 22.31 17.81
N LYS A 467 24.67 21.07 18.31
CA LYS A 467 24.41 20.77 19.71
C LYS A 467 25.35 19.66 20.17
N ASN A 468 25.85 19.77 21.41
CA ASN A 468 26.91 18.91 21.95
C ASN A 468 26.41 17.54 22.46
N ASP A 469 25.24 17.07 22.02
CA ASP A 469 24.66 15.78 22.41
C ASP A 469 24.35 14.90 21.18
N GLU A 470 24.47 13.58 21.35
CA GLU A 470 24.48 12.58 20.26
C GLU A 470 23.16 12.48 19.47
N ASN A 471 22.11 13.19 19.91
CA ASN A 471 20.77 13.20 19.31
C ASN A 471 20.33 14.61 18.85
N GLY A 472 21.18 15.62 18.94
CA GLY A 472 20.83 17.03 18.82
C GLY A 472 20.67 17.57 17.40
N ARG A 473 19.79 17.00 16.58
CA ARG A 473 19.38 17.57 15.28
C ARG A 473 17.99 18.24 15.37
N LEU A 474 17.77 19.29 14.57
CA LEU A 474 16.47 19.96 14.47
C LEU A 474 15.49 19.16 13.60
N TRP A 475 14.23 19.12 14.01
CA TRP A 475 13.17 18.52 13.19
C TRP A 475 12.90 19.36 11.94
N TRP A 476 13.26 18.82 10.77
CA TRP A 476 13.05 19.46 9.47
C TRP A 476 11.63 19.24 8.95
N ILE A 477 11.13 20.21 8.18
CA ILE A 477 9.88 20.07 7.42
C ILE A 477 10.28 20.07 5.93
N PRO A 478 10.29 18.92 5.24
CA PRO A 478 10.72 18.84 3.85
C PRO A 478 9.96 19.80 2.93
N ILE A 479 10.67 20.39 1.98
CA ILE A 479 10.09 21.32 0.99
C ILE A 479 9.35 20.52 -0.08
N GLN A 480 8.03 20.69 -0.21
CA GLN A 480 7.18 19.90 -1.09
C GLN A 480 6.80 20.66 -2.35
N ASP A 481 6.81 19.96 -3.48
CA ASP A 481 6.41 20.41 -4.81
C ASP A 481 7.12 21.72 -5.21
N PHE A 482 8.44 21.69 -5.06
CA PHE A 482 9.35 22.78 -5.44
C PHE A 482 9.57 22.79 -6.95
N ALA A 483 9.36 23.96 -7.55
CA ALA A 483 9.45 24.21 -8.99
C ALA A 483 10.41 25.37 -9.34
N GLY A 484 11.04 25.98 -8.33
CA GLY A 484 11.85 27.20 -8.45
C GLY A 484 13.34 26.96 -8.68
N SER A 485 14.17 27.76 -8.03
CA SER A 485 15.63 27.59 -8.06
C SER A 485 16.26 27.77 -6.68
N PHE A 486 17.29 26.99 -6.38
CA PHE A 486 18.00 27.04 -5.10
C PHE A 486 19.51 27.06 -5.32
N ASP A 487 20.15 28.18 -5.01
CA ASP A 487 21.60 28.35 -5.11
C ASP A 487 22.25 28.29 -3.72
N GLY A 488 22.87 27.15 -3.41
CA GLY A 488 23.66 26.97 -2.20
C GLY A 488 24.89 27.87 -2.14
N ASN A 489 25.31 28.47 -3.26
CA ASN A 489 26.36 29.50 -3.35
C ASN A 489 27.70 29.08 -2.67
N GLY A 490 27.95 27.77 -2.57
CA GLY A 490 29.12 27.15 -1.91
C GLY A 490 28.97 26.89 -0.41
N PHE A 491 27.90 27.37 0.22
CA PHE A 491 27.62 27.22 1.65
C PHE A 491 27.02 25.87 2.02
N THR A 492 27.01 25.59 3.32
CA THR A 492 26.56 24.33 3.90
C THR A 492 25.27 24.48 4.70
N ILE A 493 24.32 23.57 4.48
CA ILE A 493 23.19 23.31 5.38
C ILE A 493 23.54 22.10 6.26
N GLY A 494 23.26 22.15 7.57
CA GLY A 494 23.53 21.03 8.45
C GLY A 494 22.80 20.98 9.79
N GLY A 495 22.81 19.82 10.43
CA GLY A 495 22.14 19.57 11.71
C GLY A 495 20.62 19.36 11.63
N LEU A 496 20.11 18.98 10.46
CA LEU A 496 18.68 18.72 10.20
C LEU A 496 18.34 17.23 10.29
N SER A 497 17.14 16.89 10.78
CA SER A 497 16.67 15.51 10.81
C SER A 497 15.19 15.36 10.47
N TRP A 498 14.84 14.21 9.89
CA TRP A 498 13.46 13.76 9.76
C TRP A 498 13.40 12.25 9.98
N TRP A 499 12.57 11.80 10.93
CA TRP A 499 12.42 10.39 11.29
C TRP A 499 11.00 10.14 11.82
N PRO A 500 10.19 9.26 11.22
CA PRO A 500 8.75 9.13 11.52
C PRO A 500 8.42 8.42 12.85
N GLY A 501 9.43 8.00 13.61
CA GLY A 501 9.27 7.15 14.80
C GLY A 501 9.26 5.66 14.44
N TYR A 502 9.67 4.81 15.39
CA TYR A 502 9.69 3.34 15.19
C TYR A 502 8.29 2.79 14.91
N ASP A 503 7.28 3.29 15.64
CA ASP A 503 5.87 2.93 15.43
C ASP A 503 5.26 3.61 14.18
N GLY A 504 5.90 4.67 13.68
CA GLY A 504 5.45 5.44 12.51
C GLY A 504 5.77 4.79 11.17
N LEU A 505 6.85 4.00 11.05
CA LEU A 505 7.13 3.22 9.83
C LEU A 505 5.97 2.26 9.45
N ASN A 506 5.09 1.91 10.39
CA ASN A 506 3.89 1.13 10.11
C ASN A 506 2.61 1.96 9.92
N ARG A 507 2.62 3.27 10.24
CA ARG A 507 1.41 4.11 10.31
C ARG A 507 1.44 5.38 9.44
N VAL A 508 2.61 5.81 8.97
CA VAL A 508 2.74 7.01 8.14
C VAL A 508 2.51 6.66 6.66
N GLU A 509 1.73 7.50 5.98
CA GLU A 509 1.54 7.46 4.52
C GLU A 509 2.87 7.66 3.78
N SER A 510 2.89 7.39 2.47
CA SER A 510 4.13 7.39 1.69
C SER A 510 4.74 8.80 1.51
N ALA A 511 5.56 9.20 2.48
CA ALA A 511 6.24 10.49 2.50
C ALA A 511 7.51 10.50 1.65
N TYR A 512 7.66 11.55 0.85
CA TYR A 512 8.92 11.92 0.21
C TYR A 512 9.75 12.80 1.16
N VAL A 513 10.99 12.39 1.42
CA VAL A 513 11.84 12.98 2.47
C VAL A 513 13.20 13.38 1.91
N GLY A 514 13.62 14.60 2.23
CA GLY A 514 14.91 15.19 1.94
C GLY A 514 14.96 16.63 2.45
N LEU A 515 15.97 17.41 2.07
CA LEU A 515 15.90 18.87 2.15
C LEU A 515 14.63 19.35 1.41
N PHE A 516 14.47 18.88 0.18
CA PHE A 516 13.23 18.90 -0.58
C PHE A 516 12.58 17.52 -0.47
N GLY A 517 11.31 17.49 -0.05
CA GLY A 517 10.49 16.28 -0.13
C GLY A 517 10.22 15.94 -1.59
N SER A 518 9.56 16.83 -2.33
CA SER A 518 9.31 16.65 -3.76
C SER A 518 9.70 17.85 -4.61
N VAL A 519 10.12 17.53 -5.84
CA VAL A 519 10.30 18.48 -6.93
C VAL A 519 9.26 18.18 -8.01
N SER A 520 8.59 19.22 -8.50
CA SER A 520 7.60 19.11 -9.59
C SER A 520 7.68 20.31 -10.55
N GLY A 521 7.51 20.06 -11.85
CA GLY A 521 7.49 21.08 -12.90
C GLY A 521 8.85 21.34 -13.59
N GLY A 522 9.04 22.58 -14.06
CA GLY A 522 10.11 22.96 -14.98
C GLY A 522 9.81 22.62 -16.45
N SER A 523 10.60 23.19 -17.36
CA SER A 523 10.57 22.90 -18.80
C SER A 523 11.98 22.62 -19.34
N ASP A 524 12.10 22.14 -20.58
CA ASP A 524 13.42 21.91 -21.19
C ASP A 524 14.21 23.24 -21.38
N GLU A 525 13.54 24.39 -21.47
CA GLU A 525 14.17 25.72 -21.46
C GLU A 525 14.42 26.29 -20.05
N ASN A 526 13.53 26.00 -19.09
CA ASN A 526 13.59 26.51 -17.71
C ASN A 526 13.39 25.36 -16.72
N PRO A 527 14.42 24.52 -16.47
CA PRO A 527 14.34 23.45 -15.50
C PRO A 527 14.31 23.99 -14.06
N VAL A 528 13.84 23.17 -13.12
CA VAL A 528 14.07 23.35 -11.69
C VAL A 528 15.57 23.18 -11.43
N VAL A 529 16.22 24.15 -10.76
CA VAL A 529 17.68 24.12 -10.55
C VAL A 529 18.01 24.13 -9.06
N ILE A 530 18.73 23.11 -8.59
CA ILE A 530 19.39 23.11 -7.28
C ILE A 530 20.88 23.00 -7.53
N LYS A 531 21.70 23.90 -6.97
CA LYS A 531 23.13 23.94 -7.27
C LYS A 531 24.00 24.46 -6.13
N ASN A 532 25.31 24.22 -6.23
CA ASN A 532 26.36 24.77 -5.36
C ASN A 532 26.12 24.51 -3.86
N LEU A 533 25.46 23.41 -3.50
CA LEU A 533 24.97 23.14 -2.15
C LEU A 533 25.82 22.07 -1.46
N ARG A 534 26.20 22.32 -0.20
CA ARG A 534 26.74 21.30 0.69
C ARG A 534 25.69 20.92 1.73
N LEU A 535 25.46 19.63 1.94
CA LEU A 535 24.67 19.10 3.05
C LEU A 535 25.58 18.29 3.96
N GLN A 536 25.59 18.59 5.26
CA GLN A 536 26.47 17.94 6.23
C GLN A 536 25.75 17.67 7.55
N ASP A 537 25.97 16.50 8.15
CA ASP A 537 25.39 16.13 9.45
C ASP A 537 23.85 16.24 9.49
N CYS A 538 23.21 15.94 8.35
CA CYS A 538 21.76 15.74 8.27
C CYS A 538 21.43 14.24 8.36
N ALA A 539 20.23 13.91 8.83
CA ALA A 539 19.73 12.53 8.88
C ALA A 539 18.26 12.46 8.44
N PHE A 540 18.03 11.92 7.25
CA PHE A 540 16.71 11.81 6.65
C PHE A 540 16.33 10.34 6.49
N THR A 541 15.27 9.91 7.20
CA THR A 541 14.80 8.52 7.15
C THR A 541 13.35 8.41 6.72
N ALA A 542 13.09 7.82 5.56
CA ALA A 542 11.73 7.59 5.05
C ALA A 542 11.28 6.14 5.20
N LYS A 543 10.00 5.90 4.98
CA LYS A 543 9.49 4.55 4.68
C LYS A 543 9.71 4.17 3.20
N TRP A 544 9.42 5.09 2.28
CA TRP A 544 9.24 4.76 0.86
C TRP A 544 10.07 5.56 -0.14
N TYR A 545 10.53 6.77 0.21
CA TYR A 545 11.24 7.66 -0.72
C TYR A 545 12.15 8.60 0.08
N ALA A 546 13.42 8.22 0.27
CA ALA A 546 14.41 9.07 0.94
C ALA A 546 15.51 9.48 -0.04
N GLY A 547 15.75 10.78 -0.16
CA GLY A 547 16.97 11.31 -0.77
C GLY A 547 17.43 12.52 0.02
N THR A 548 18.73 12.64 0.31
CA THR A 548 19.19 13.71 1.22
C THR A 548 18.88 15.12 0.69
N VAL A 549 18.81 15.28 -0.65
CA VAL A 549 18.47 16.53 -1.32
C VAL A 549 17.02 16.51 -1.78
N ILE A 550 16.59 15.49 -2.53
CA ILE A 550 15.22 15.34 -3.04
C ILE A 550 14.66 13.97 -2.65
N GLY A 551 13.50 13.93 -1.98
CA GLY A 551 12.79 12.68 -1.74
C GLY A 551 12.26 12.02 -3.02
N GLY A 552 11.60 12.77 -3.90
CA GLY A 552 11.20 12.27 -5.23
C GLY A 552 10.90 13.36 -6.27
N VAL A 553 11.10 13.01 -7.55
CA VAL A 553 10.82 13.86 -8.72
C VAL A 553 9.56 13.35 -9.42
N LYS A 554 8.55 14.22 -9.58
CA LYS A 554 7.19 13.88 -10.07
C LYS A 554 6.90 14.40 -11.48
N ASP A 555 5.69 14.14 -11.99
CA ASP A 555 4.99 14.95 -13.01
C ASP A 555 5.79 15.33 -14.28
N SER A 556 6.58 14.38 -14.84
CA SER A 556 7.44 14.63 -16.02
C SER A 556 8.42 15.81 -15.86
N SER A 557 8.83 16.13 -14.63
CA SER A 557 9.61 17.32 -14.31
C SER A 557 10.95 17.41 -15.04
N ARG A 558 11.50 18.63 -15.12
CA ARG A 558 12.83 18.89 -15.65
C ARG A 558 13.70 19.46 -14.54
N VAL A 559 14.71 18.69 -14.11
CA VAL A 559 15.51 19.01 -12.92
C VAL A 559 17.01 19.00 -13.25
N THR A 560 17.72 20.02 -12.80
CA THR A 560 19.19 20.10 -12.85
C THR A 560 19.76 20.19 -11.44
N LEU A 561 20.64 19.25 -11.12
CA LEU A 561 21.43 19.17 -9.90
C LEU A 561 22.91 19.40 -10.28
N ASP A 562 23.51 20.50 -9.83
CA ASP A 562 24.88 20.88 -10.22
C ASP A 562 25.74 21.22 -9.01
N SER A 563 26.89 20.58 -8.87
CA SER A 563 27.85 20.89 -7.81
C SER A 563 27.25 20.70 -6.41
N ILE A 564 26.55 19.57 -6.23
CA ILE A 564 25.93 19.14 -4.98
C ILE A 564 26.89 18.23 -4.23
N LEU A 565 27.18 18.52 -2.96
CA LEU A 565 28.04 17.70 -2.10
C LEU A 565 27.28 17.25 -0.85
N VAL A 566 27.20 15.95 -0.63
CA VAL A 566 26.44 15.35 0.48
C VAL A 566 27.34 14.55 1.41
N ASP A 567 27.31 14.92 2.69
CA ASP A 567 27.94 14.23 3.83
C ASP A 567 26.88 14.03 4.93
N ALA A 568 25.82 13.28 4.57
CA ALA A 568 24.60 13.14 5.35
C ALA A 568 24.02 11.72 5.25
N ILE A 569 23.25 11.33 6.26
CA ILE A 569 22.64 10.00 6.37
C ILE A 569 21.29 10.01 5.63
N ALA A 570 21.15 9.08 4.67
CA ALA A 570 19.86 8.63 4.17
C ALA A 570 19.60 7.21 4.68
N TRP A 571 18.40 6.96 5.18
CA TRP A 571 17.94 5.61 5.54
C TRP A 571 16.47 5.37 5.15
N GLY A 572 16.05 4.11 5.04
CA GLY A 572 14.64 3.77 4.93
C GLY A 572 14.37 2.39 4.34
N ASN A 573 13.09 2.03 4.26
CA ASN A 573 12.71 0.69 3.81
C ASN A 573 12.78 0.56 2.27
N TYR A 574 12.19 1.49 1.51
CA TYR A 574 12.19 1.42 0.05
C TYR A 574 12.74 2.72 -0.59
N ARG A 575 13.40 2.57 -1.74
CA ARG A 575 13.82 3.64 -2.69
C ARG A 575 14.64 4.74 -2.02
N ILE A 576 15.88 4.37 -1.68
CA ILE A 576 16.78 5.19 -0.86
C ILE A 576 17.96 5.68 -1.71
N GLY A 577 17.95 6.96 -2.05
CA GLY A 577 19.03 7.61 -2.78
C GLY A 577 19.94 8.43 -1.88
N GLY A 578 21.24 8.45 -2.18
CA GLY A 578 22.17 9.36 -1.49
C GLY A 578 21.88 10.84 -1.80
N ILE A 579 21.26 11.16 -2.94
CA ILE A 579 20.86 12.51 -3.35
C ILE A 579 19.37 12.60 -3.69
N VAL A 580 18.84 11.70 -4.52
CA VAL A 580 17.43 11.67 -4.97
C VAL A 580 16.79 10.32 -4.64
N GLY A 581 15.68 10.26 -3.89
CA GLY A 581 15.03 8.98 -3.57
C GLY A 581 14.50 8.27 -4.83
N SER A 582 13.56 8.91 -5.53
CA SER A 582 12.95 8.36 -6.76
C SER A 582 12.84 9.36 -7.92
N VAL A 583 12.83 8.84 -9.15
CA VAL A 583 12.59 9.60 -10.40
C VAL A 583 11.61 8.85 -11.30
N HIS A 584 10.36 9.33 -11.40
CA HIS A 584 9.27 8.63 -12.09
C HIS A 584 8.61 9.48 -13.20
N TYR A 585 7.63 8.90 -13.90
CA TYR A 585 6.68 9.56 -14.79
C TYR A 585 7.29 10.43 -15.90
N GLY A 586 8.27 9.94 -16.63
CA GLY A 586 8.88 10.65 -17.76
C GLY A 586 9.68 11.90 -17.37
N ALA A 587 10.06 12.03 -16.09
CA ALA A 587 10.90 13.14 -15.63
C ALA A 587 12.31 13.05 -16.23
N LYS A 588 12.94 14.22 -16.46
CA LYS A 588 14.35 14.32 -16.85
C LYS A 588 15.17 14.92 -15.73
N VAL A 589 16.19 14.21 -15.27
CA VAL A 589 17.10 14.65 -14.20
C VAL A 589 18.54 14.65 -14.69
N VAL A 590 19.19 15.82 -14.67
CA VAL A 590 20.62 15.97 -14.94
C VAL A 590 21.34 16.22 -13.63
N LEU A 591 22.18 15.28 -13.22
CA LEU A 591 23.06 15.39 -12.05
C LEU A 591 24.52 15.50 -12.53
N LYS A 592 25.19 16.59 -12.13
CA LYS A 592 26.55 16.87 -12.61
C LYS A 592 27.45 17.51 -11.56
N ASN A 593 28.76 17.31 -11.71
CA ASN A 593 29.79 17.86 -10.81
C ASN A 593 29.57 17.52 -9.32
N SER A 594 28.83 16.45 -9.03
CA SER A 594 28.22 16.20 -7.72
C SER A 594 28.89 15.02 -7.01
N GLY A 595 28.87 15.05 -5.68
CA GLY A 595 29.65 14.14 -4.85
C GLY A 595 28.89 13.72 -3.59
N ARG A 596 29.09 12.48 -3.15
CA ARG A 596 28.48 11.95 -1.93
C ARG A 596 29.51 11.17 -1.11
N THR A 597 29.54 11.40 0.20
CA THR A 597 30.44 10.76 1.18
C THR A 597 29.68 10.16 2.36
N GLY A 598 30.38 9.38 3.18
CA GLY A 598 29.84 8.76 4.41
C GLY A 598 29.17 7.41 4.17
N GLU A 599 28.44 6.90 5.16
CA GLU A 599 27.70 5.61 5.07
C GLU A 599 26.21 5.86 4.83
N MET A 600 25.56 5.03 4.03
CA MET A 600 24.10 5.04 3.84
C MET A 600 23.55 3.62 3.66
N GLY A 601 22.26 3.44 3.90
CA GLY A 601 21.62 2.18 3.56
C GLY A 601 20.11 2.18 3.66
N GLY A 602 19.51 1.04 3.38
CA GLY A 602 18.07 0.82 3.45
C GLY A 602 17.74 -0.66 3.29
N ASP A 603 16.48 -0.99 3.02
CA ASP A 603 16.08 -2.38 2.81
C ASP A 603 15.98 -2.73 1.30
N TYR A 604 15.32 -1.89 0.50
CA TYR A 604 15.04 -2.08 -0.93
C TYR A 604 15.44 -0.86 -1.77
N ASP A 605 16.02 -1.11 -2.94
CA ASP A 605 16.32 -0.15 -4.02
C ASP A 605 17.16 1.04 -3.52
N VAL A 606 18.41 0.75 -3.14
CA VAL A 606 19.36 1.66 -2.52
C VAL A 606 20.47 2.06 -3.50
N GLY A 607 20.67 3.36 -3.73
CA GLY A 607 21.73 3.86 -4.60
C GLY A 607 22.44 5.10 -4.05
N GLY A 608 23.76 5.17 -4.21
CA GLY A 608 24.56 6.30 -3.67
C GLY A 608 24.25 7.67 -4.25
N PHE A 609 23.54 7.73 -5.38
CA PHE A 609 22.88 8.94 -5.88
C PHE A 609 21.36 8.80 -5.96
N ILE A 610 20.83 7.74 -6.58
CA ILE A 610 19.41 7.57 -6.84
C ILE A 610 18.91 6.20 -6.38
N GLY A 611 17.80 6.14 -5.63
CA GLY A 611 17.19 4.87 -5.23
C GLY A 611 16.62 4.11 -6.42
N ASP A 612 15.57 4.66 -7.04
CA ASP A 612 14.92 4.07 -8.21
C ASP A 612 14.57 5.06 -9.34
N ILE A 613 14.52 4.55 -10.57
CA ILE A 613 14.16 5.28 -11.79
C ILE A 613 13.13 4.45 -12.57
N TRP A 614 11.94 4.98 -12.82
CA TRP A 614 10.80 4.25 -13.42
C TRP A 614 10.04 5.08 -14.48
N ASP A 615 9.12 4.42 -15.18
CA ASP A 615 8.02 5.01 -15.98
C ASP A 615 8.49 6.03 -17.06
N GLY A 616 9.43 5.63 -17.91
CA GLY A 616 9.90 6.44 -19.05
C GLY A 616 10.83 7.60 -18.68
N ALA A 617 11.30 7.68 -17.43
CA ALA A 617 12.21 8.73 -16.98
C ALA A 617 13.57 8.70 -17.70
N GLN A 618 14.24 9.85 -17.71
CA GLN A 618 15.56 10.03 -18.33
C GLN A 618 16.53 10.63 -17.31
N VAL A 619 17.66 9.97 -17.08
CA VAL A 619 18.65 10.43 -16.09
C VAL A 619 20.03 10.52 -16.71
N THR A 620 20.74 11.62 -16.42
CA THR A 620 22.14 11.81 -16.83
C THR A 620 22.98 12.18 -15.62
N ILE A 621 23.93 11.30 -15.27
CA ILE A 621 24.93 11.48 -14.21
C ILE A 621 26.28 11.74 -14.90
N THR A 622 26.88 12.89 -14.65
CA THR A 622 28.12 13.34 -15.34
C THR A 622 29.15 13.90 -14.35
N ASN A 623 30.44 13.60 -14.52
CA ASN A 623 31.52 14.16 -13.70
C ASN A 623 31.23 14.12 -12.18
N SER A 624 30.77 12.96 -11.68
CA SER A 624 30.20 12.84 -10.33
C SER A 624 30.76 11.62 -9.58
N PHE A 625 30.76 11.65 -8.25
CA PHE A 625 31.38 10.58 -7.44
C PHE A 625 30.65 10.13 -6.17
N VAL A 626 30.85 8.86 -5.80
CA VAL A 626 30.41 8.28 -4.52
C VAL A 626 31.62 7.71 -3.76
N ASP A 627 31.98 8.33 -2.63
CA ASP A 627 33.15 8.00 -1.81
C ASP A 627 32.71 7.67 -0.36
N GLY A 628 32.05 6.52 -0.23
CA GLY A 628 31.55 5.99 1.03
C GLY A 628 30.48 4.90 0.80
N ASP A 629 30.30 4.02 1.79
CA ASP A 629 29.63 2.74 1.60
C ASP A 629 28.10 2.87 1.39
N VAL A 630 27.53 1.93 0.64
CA VAL A 630 26.12 1.84 0.27
C VAL A 630 25.60 0.43 0.58
N SER A 631 24.62 0.32 1.48
CA SER A 631 24.10 -0.97 1.98
C SER A 631 22.60 -1.17 1.73
N ALA A 632 22.17 -2.32 1.22
CA ALA A 632 20.76 -2.74 1.21
C ALA A 632 20.57 -4.02 2.03
N ASN A 633 19.49 -4.13 2.82
CA ASN A 633 19.20 -5.31 3.64
C ASN A 633 18.43 -6.41 2.90
N GLU A 634 17.73 -6.09 1.81
CA GLU A 634 16.89 -7.03 1.07
C GLU A 634 17.19 -7.05 -0.44
N ASN A 635 16.90 -5.98 -1.18
CA ASN A 635 17.02 -5.99 -2.65
C ASN A 635 17.57 -4.68 -3.27
N GLY A 636 18.17 -4.80 -4.46
CA GLY A 636 18.57 -3.68 -5.32
C GLY A 636 19.59 -2.74 -4.69
N VAL A 637 20.88 -2.99 -4.87
CA VAL A 637 21.94 -2.07 -4.43
C VAL A 637 22.97 -1.80 -5.51
N GLY A 638 23.26 -0.51 -5.72
CA GLY A 638 24.36 -0.07 -6.58
C GLY A 638 25.04 1.18 -6.02
N SER A 639 26.33 1.37 -6.30
CA SER A 639 27.05 2.53 -5.74
C SER A 639 26.47 3.87 -6.22
N MET A 640 25.80 3.92 -7.38
CA MET A 640 25.14 5.13 -7.88
C MET A 640 23.62 4.99 -7.94
N ILE A 641 23.10 3.86 -8.43
CA ILE A 641 21.66 3.65 -8.65
C ILE A 641 21.22 2.30 -8.08
N GLY A 642 20.13 2.27 -7.31
CA GLY A 642 19.55 1.01 -6.81
C GLY A 642 18.92 0.18 -7.94
N ILE A 643 17.90 0.73 -8.59
CA ILE A 643 17.20 0.06 -9.71
C ILE A 643 16.79 1.03 -10.82
N VAL A 644 16.83 0.54 -12.07
CA VAL A 644 16.34 1.21 -13.27
C VAL A 644 15.28 0.32 -13.90
N ASN A 645 14.10 0.86 -14.19
CA ASN A 645 13.00 0.14 -14.84
C ASN A 645 12.34 1.03 -15.90
N GLU A 646 12.16 0.52 -17.13
CA GLU A 646 11.50 1.27 -18.22
C GLU A 646 12.01 2.72 -18.44
N ALA A 647 13.30 2.97 -18.24
CA ALA A 647 13.91 4.32 -18.24
C ALA A 647 15.23 4.36 -19.03
N ASP A 648 15.71 5.55 -19.41
CA ASP A 648 17.02 5.77 -20.08
C ASP A 648 17.99 6.48 -19.11
N VAL A 649 19.18 5.90 -18.94
CA VAL A 649 20.18 6.34 -17.98
C VAL A 649 21.56 6.41 -18.63
N LEU A 650 22.19 7.58 -18.52
CA LEU A 650 23.60 7.78 -18.86
C LEU A 650 24.41 8.09 -17.59
N ILE A 651 25.37 7.23 -17.26
CA ILE A 651 26.43 7.50 -16.28
C ILE A 651 27.71 7.75 -17.07
N SER A 652 28.32 8.93 -16.92
CA SER A 652 29.54 9.28 -17.65
C SER A 652 30.56 10.04 -16.81
N GLN A 653 31.86 9.80 -17.05
CA GLN A 653 32.95 10.51 -16.38
C GLN A 653 32.86 10.43 -14.85
N SER A 654 32.31 9.35 -14.31
CA SER A 654 31.88 9.27 -12.91
C SER A 654 32.52 8.08 -12.20
N TYR A 655 32.69 8.15 -10.89
CA TYR A 655 33.39 7.09 -10.15
C TYR A 655 32.81 6.76 -8.77
N ALA A 656 33.07 5.55 -8.31
CA ALA A 656 32.69 5.11 -6.97
C ALA A 656 33.80 4.32 -6.26
N LYS A 657 33.96 4.57 -4.96
CA LYS A 657 35.05 4.03 -4.11
C LYS A 657 34.57 3.29 -2.87
N GLY A 658 33.38 3.61 -2.38
CA GLY A 658 32.79 2.94 -1.20
C GLY A 658 32.36 1.51 -1.52
N GLN A 659 32.25 0.68 -0.49
CA GLN A 659 31.79 -0.70 -0.62
C GLN A 659 30.29 -0.77 -0.94
N VAL A 660 29.90 -1.79 -1.70
CA VAL A 660 28.50 -2.12 -2.01
C VAL A 660 28.12 -3.36 -1.21
N HIS A 661 27.25 -3.21 -0.23
CA HIS A 661 26.80 -4.29 0.66
C HIS A 661 25.34 -4.66 0.40
N GLY A 662 25.03 -5.95 0.25
CA GLY A 662 23.69 -6.39 -0.14
C GLY A 662 23.42 -7.89 0.01
N TYR A 663 22.20 -8.29 -0.37
CA TYR A 663 21.69 -9.65 -0.20
C TYR A 663 20.95 -10.23 -1.42
N SER A 664 20.63 -9.45 -2.45
CA SER A 664 19.93 -9.94 -3.65
C SER A 664 20.54 -9.40 -4.95
N TYR A 665 20.04 -8.31 -5.54
CA TYR A 665 20.61 -7.73 -6.77
C TYR A 665 21.67 -6.67 -6.44
N MET A 666 22.92 -6.93 -6.79
CA MET A 666 24.08 -6.11 -6.40
C MET A 666 24.94 -5.74 -7.60
N GLY A 667 25.19 -4.45 -7.83
CA GLY A 667 26.05 -3.97 -8.92
C GLY A 667 27.06 -2.92 -8.48
N GLY A 668 28.24 -2.88 -9.11
CA GLY A 668 29.23 -1.85 -8.83
C GLY A 668 28.73 -0.42 -9.10
N PHE A 669 27.84 -0.21 -10.06
CA PHE A 669 27.17 1.07 -10.35
C PHE A 669 25.66 1.00 -10.15
N VAL A 670 25.00 -0.03 -10.72
CA VAL A 670 23.53 -0.16 -10.76
C VAL A 670 23.10 -1.53 -10.23
N GLY A 671 22.22 -1.60 -9.23
CA GLY A 671 21.76 -2.87 -8.66
C GLY A 671 20.98 -3.73 -9.66
N GLY A 672 19.91 -3.19 -10.24
CA GLY A 672 19.12 -3.85 -11.28
C GLY A 672 18.85 -2.95 -12.47
N ASN A 673 19.08 -3.45 -13.69
CA ASN A 673 18.70 -2.79 -14.95
C ASN A 673 17.57 -3.54 -15.67
N TYR A 674 16.43 -2.88 -15.77
CA TYR A 674 15.26 -3.24 -16.58
C TYR A 674 14.86 -2.08 -17.50
N GLY A 675 15.79 -1.14 -17.77
CA GLY A 675 15.70 -0.11 -18.80
C GLY A 675 16.95 -0.07 -19.70
N HIS A 676 17.26 1.11 -20.23
CA HIS A 676 18.45 1.37 -21.02
C HIS A 676 19.50 2.06 -20.14
N VAL A 677 20.65 1.40 -19.92
CA VAL A 677 21.75 1.96 -19.12
C VAL A 677 23.03 2.05 -19.95
N ARG A 678 23.65 3.24 -19.96
CA ARG A 678 24.96 3.50 -20.57
C ARG A 678 25.94 3.95 -19.49
N ILE A 679 27.09 3.29 -19.41
CA ILE A 679 28.19 3.61 -18.49
C ILE A 679 29.42 3.92 -19.34
N GLU A 680 29.83 5.18 -19.37
CA GLU A 680 30.86 5.70 -20.29
C GLU A 680 31.99 6.34 -19.47
N ASN A 681 33.26 6.09 -19.79
CA ASN A 681 34.38 6.82 -19.16
C ASN A 681 34.36 6.80 -17.62
N SER A 682 33.98 5.69 -16.98
CA SER A 682 33.63 5.63 -15.55
C SER A 682 34.34 4.49 -14.81
N PHE A 683 34.52 4.59 -13.49
CA PHE A 683 35.15 3.50 -12.71
C PHE A 683 34.58 3.19 -11.32
N HIS A 684 34.67 1.92 -10.93
CA HIS A 684 34.33 1.46 -9.58
C HIS A 684 35.52 0.72 -8.95
N VAL A 685 35.95 1.12 -7.75
CA VAL A 685 37.09 0.51 -7.03
C VAL A 685 36.72 -0.04 -5.65
N GLY A 686 35.46 0.08 -5.24
CA GLY A 686 34.96 -0.45 -3.97
C GLY A 686 34.65 -1.94 -4.04
N ASP A 687 34.82 -2.66 -2.92
CA ASP A 687 34.45 -4.08 -2.85
C ASP A 687 32.92 -4.26 -2.89
N ILE A 688 32.48 -5.34 -3.53
CA ILE A 688 31.07 -5.78 -3.54
C ILE A 688 30.94 -6.97 -2.59
N VAL A 689 30.28 -6.77 -1.45
CA VAL A 689 30.33 -7.68 -0.29
C VAL A 689 28.93 -8.15 0.07
N THR A 690 28.67 -9.46 0.07
CA THR A 690 27.37 -9.96 0.56
C THR A 690 27.37 -10.10 2.08
N GLY A 691 26.23 -9.83 2.73
CA GLY A 691 26.14 -9.99 4.17
C GLY A 691 26.24 -11.44 4.67
N ASN A 692 26.64 -11.60 5.94
CA ASN A 692 26.94 -12.90 6.57
C ASN A 692 25.71 -13.84 6.78
N SER A 693 24.50 -13.34 6.55
CA SER A 693 23.24 -14.08 6.75
C SER A 693 22.31 -13.84 5.58
N CYS A 694 22.16 -14.84 4.72
CA CYS A 694 21.48 -14.70 3.43
C CYS A 694 19.97 -14.96 3.60
N PRO A 695 19.10 -13.94 3.50
CA PRO A 695 17.66 -14.14 3.59
C PRO A 695 17.17 -14.93 2.37
N ILE A 696 16.59 -16.11 2.61
CA ILE A 696 15.95 -16.91 1.57
C ILE A 696 14.58 -16.29 1.29
N GLY A 697 14.47 -15.41 0.27
CA GLY A 697 13.17 -14.94 -0.21
C GLY A 697 13.04 -13.56 -0.88
N ALA A 698 14.10 -12.76 -1.06
CA ALA A 698 13.99 -11.39 -1.59
C ALA A 698 14.30 -11.28 -3.10
N GLY A 699 13.40 -11.74 -3.99
CA GLY A 699 13.52 -11.52 -5.43
C GLY A 699 12.79 -12.54 -6.31
N ALA A 700 12.72 -12.26 -7.62
CA ALA A 700 12.14 -13.16 -8.63
C ALA A 700 13.02 -14.39 -8.94
N PHE A 701 14.16 -14.51 -8.26
CA PHE A 701 15.11 -15.60 -8.38
C PHE A 701 15.46 -16.13 -7.00
N GLU A 702 15.46 -17.46 -6.83
CA GLU A 702 16.09 -18.08 -5.67
C GLU A 702 17.62 -17.90 -5.77
N GLY A 703 18.18 -16.88 -5.12
CA GLY A 703 19.63 -16.66 -5.00
C GLY A 703 20.11 -15.21 -5.14
N VAL A 704 21.38 -14.98 -4.82
CA VAL A 704 22.05 -13.67 -4.91
C VAL A 704 22.61 -13.45 -6.32
N VAL A 705 22.48 -12.23 -6.86
CA VAL A 705 23.00 -11.87 -8.18
C VAL A 705 23.97 -10.69 -8.05
N ILE A 706 25.23 -10.92 -8.41
CA ILE A 706 26.33 -9.96 -8.24
C ILE A 706 26.96 -9.64 -9.59
N GLY A 707 26.92 -8.37 -9.98
CA GLY A 707 27.55 -7.86 -11.20
C GLY A 707 28.64 -6.85 -10.91
N GLY A 708 29.77 -6.96 -11.60
CA GLY A 708 30.88 -6.01 -11.41
C GLY A 708 30.50 -4.56 -11.73
N PHE A 709 29.70 -4.33 -12.78
CA PHE A 709 29.12 -3.01 -13.07
C PHE A 709 27.62 -2.94 -12.75
N VAL A 710 26.84 -3.95 -13.14
CA VAL A 710 25.37 -3.96 -12.98
C VAL A 710 24.88 -5.31 -12.47
N GLY A 711 24.10 -5.39 -11.39
CA GLY A 711 23.71 -6.69 -10.83
C GLY A 711 22.92 -7.55 -11.81
N VAL A 712 21.79 -7.04 -12.31
CA VAL A 712 20.94 -7.70 -13.31
C VAL A 712 20.86 -6.86 -14.60
N ALA A 713 21.17 -7.45 -15.75
CA ALA A 713 20.97 -6.87 -17.09
C ALA A 713 19.72 -7.49 -17.76
N GLY A 714 18.55 -7.08 -17.28
CA GLY A 714 17.23 -7.47 -17.77
C GLY A 714 16.76 -6.72 -19.03
N ALA A 715 17.37 -5.58 -19.32
CA ALA A 715 17.22 -4.77 -20.54
C ALA A 715 18.60 -4.18 -20.95
N PRO A 716 18.73 -3.48 -22.10
CA PRO A 716 20.03 -3.15 -22.68
C PRO A 716 20.96 -2.33 -21.77
N LEU A 717 22.19 -2.81 -21.67
CA LEU A 717 23.32 -2.23 -20.96
C LEU A 717 24.47 -2.00 -21.96
N SER A 718 25.04 -0.81 -21.96
CA SER A 718 26.28 -0.49 -22.66
C SER A 718 27.32 0.00 -21.66
N ILE A 719 28.52 -0.56 -21.73
CA ILE A 719 29.67 -0.15 -20.89
C ILE A 719 30.83 0.16 -21.83
N VAL A 720 31.30 1.40 -21.85
CA VAL A 720 32.33 1.87 -22.79
C VAL A 720 33.45 2.59 -22.04
N ASN A 721 34.69 2.25 -22.38
CA ASN A 721 35.91 2.91 -21.90
C ASN A 721 35.95 3.08 -20.37
N SER A 722 35.64 2.02 -19.65
CA SER A 722 35.33 2.05 -18.21
C SER A 722 36.00 0.87 -17.48
N TYR A 723 36.22 0.98 -16.16
CA TYR A 723 36.87 -0.09 -15.42
C TYR A 723 36.32 -0.37 -14.02
N LEU A 724 36.52 -1.61 -13.58
CA LEU A 724 36.29 -2.08 -12.22
C LEU A 724 37.63 -2.52 -11.62
N LEU A 725 37.81 -2.35 -10.31
CA LEU A 725 38.98 -2.87 -9.58
C LEU A 725 38.61 -3.60 -8.27
N GLY A 726 37.46 -3.27 -7.68
CA GLY A 726 37.03 -3.85 -6.41
C GLY A 726 36.74 -5.36 -6.48
N THR A 727 36.91 -6.04 -5.35
CA THR A 727 36.72 -7.51 -5.26
C THR A 727 35.26 -7.89 -5.02
N ILE A 728 34.89 -9.12 -5.34
CA ILE A 728 33.58 -9.70 -4.98
C ILE A 728 33.77 -10.66 -3.80
N GLN A 729 33.23 -10.29 -2.64
CA GLN A 729 33.32 -11.06 -1.40
C GLN A 729 31.93 -11.65 -1.09
N ASN A 730 31.71 -12.91 -1.48
CA ASN A 730 30.41 -13.57 -1.33
C ASN A 730 30.43 -14.68 -0.25
N HIS A 731 29.38 -14.68 0.57
CA HIS A 731 29.12 -15.64 1.65
C HIS A 731 27.80 -16.41 1.46
N CYS A 732 27.06 -16.14 0.37
CA CYS A 732 25.73 -16.68 0.11
C CYS A 732 25.67 -17.76 -0.98
N HIS A 733 24.58 -18.53 -1.00
CA HIS A 733 24.23 -19.52 -2.02
C HIS A 733 22.70 -19.65 -2.17
N PRO A 734 22.17 -20.00 -3.35
CA PRO A 734 22.85 -20.07 -4.66
C PRO A 734 23.15 -18.67 -5.23
N ILE A 735 23.98 -18.60 -6.27
CA ILE A 735 24.60 -17.34 -6.74
C ILE A 735 24.65 -17.28 -8.26
N ARG A 736 24.55 -16.08 -8.83
CA ARG A 736 25.06 -15.76 -10.16
C ARG A 736 26.00 -14.56 -10.09
N ILE A 737 27.26 -14.75 -10.50
CA ILE A 737 28.31 -13.72 -10.48
C ILE A 737 28.80 -13.47 -11.91
N GLY A 738 28.96 -12.21 -12.31
CA GLY A 738 29.41 -11.83 -13.66
C GLY A 738 30.17 -10.50 -13.67
N ALA A 739 31.25 -10.41 -14.45
CA ALA A 739 32.19 -9.29 -14.37
C ALA A 739 31.60 -7.98 -14.90
N LEU A 740 30.75 -8.07 -15.92
CA LEU A 740 29.92 -6.96 -16.40
C LEU A 740 28.60 -6.92 -15.61
N ALA A 741 27.83 -8.02 -15.69
CA ALA A 741 26.60 -8.20 -14.93
C ALA A 741 26.37 -9.63 -14.47
N GLY A 742 25.76 -9.80 -13.30
CA GLY A 742 25.60 -11.09 -12.61
C GLY A 742 24.58 -12.00 -13.26
N THR A 743 23.46 -11.45 -13.71
CA THR A 743 22.52 -12.13 -14.63
C THR A 743 22.40 -11.31 -15.89
N ILE A 744 22.68 -11.93 -17.04
CA ILE A 744 22.62 -11.32 -18.37
C ILE A 744 21.58 -12.09 -19.18
N ARG A 745 20.59 -11.42 -19.77
CA ARG A 745 19.91 -11.99 -20.95
C ARG A 745 20.89 -11.87 -22.13
N PRO A 746 21.15 -12.90 -22.95
CA PRO A 746 22.37 -13.01 -23.78
C PRO A 746 22.57 -11.97 -24.91
N ASP A 747 21.72 -10.96 -24.97
CA ASP A 747 21.67 -9.82 -25.90
C ASP A 747 21.85 -8.49 -25.16
N ASN A 748 21.56 -8.40 -23.87
CA ASN A 748 21.41 -7.12 -23.17
C ASN A 748 22.73 -6.43 -22.79
N VAL A 749 23.90 -6.83 -23.31
CA VAL A 749 25.19 -6.23 -22.90
C VAL A 749 26.08 -5.95 -24.11
N HIS A 750 26.27 -4.66 -24.38
CA HIS A 750 27.38 -4.15 -25.17
C HIS A 750 28.54 -3.75 -24.23
N ALA A 751 29.76 -4.16 -24.57
CA ALA A 751 30.96 -3.75 -23.85
C ALA A 751 32.08 -3.40 -24.84
N ASP A 752 32.71 -2.24 -24.72
CA ASP A 752 33.88 -1.83 -25.50
C ASP A 752 34.93 -1.14 -24.60
N ASN A 753 36.20 -1.56 -24.74
CA ASN A 753 37.32 -1.12 -23.91
C ASN A 753 37.04 -1.14 -22.39
N VAL A 754 36.56 -2.29 -21.88
CA VAL A 754 36.18 -2.46 -20.46
C VAL A 754 37.21 -3.33 -19.73
N PHE A 755 37.65 -2.86 -18.56
CA PHE A 755 38.70 -3.52 -17.78
C PHE A 755 38.23 -3.95 -16.39
N TYR A 756 38.66 -5.13 -15.93
CA TYR A 756 38.46 -5.63 -14.56
C TYR A 756 39.53 -6.69 -14.23
N PRO A 757 39.78 -6.99 -12.93
CA PRO A 757 40.80 -7.95 -12.54
C PRO A 757 40.54 -9.36 -13.07
N SER A 758 41.56 -10.04 -13.60
CA SER A 758 41.51 -11.45 -14.01
C SER A 758 41.11 -12.39 -12.86
N THR A 759 41.35 -11.98 -11.62
CA THR A 759 40.99 -12.68 -10.37
C THR A 759 39.50 -12.60 -10.01
N LEU A 760 38.73 -11.69 -10.62
CA LEU A 760 37.35 -11.40 -10.22
C LEU A 760 36.41 -12.59 -10.47
N ILE A 761 36.55 -13.27 -11.61
CA ILE A 761 35.79 -14.48 -11.97
C ILE A 761 36.69 -15.44 -12.77
N PRO A 762 37.23 -16.49 -12.13
CA PRO A 762 38.21 -17.40 -12.76
C PRO A 762 37.73 -18.21 -13.98
N ASP A 763 36.41 -18.40 -14.14
CA ASP A 763 35.79 -19.27 -15.17
C ASP A 763 34.91 -18.50 -16.20
N SER A 764 35.08 -17.18 -16.32
CA SER A 764 34.24 -16.36 -17.21
C SER A 764 34.71 -16.40 -18.67
N THR A 765 33.76 -16.32 -19.63
CA THR A 765 34.04 -16.21 -21.07
C THR A 765 34.70 -14.89 -21.49
N VAL A 766 34.81 -13.92 -20.58
CA VAL A 766 35.41 -12.60 -20.81
C VAL A 766 36.73 -12.53 -20.04
N ASN A 767 37.82 -12.25 -20.75
CA ASN A 767 39.18 -12.48 -20.26
C ASN A 767 39.79 -11.23 -19.61
N GLY A 768 39.54 -11.06 -18.30
CA GLY A 768 40.02 -9.92 -17.49
C GLY A 768 41.54 -9.70 -17.51
N VAL A 769 41.97 -8.60 -16.90
CA VAL A 769 43.36 -8.11 -16.96
C VAL A 769 44.01 -8.21 -15.59
N ASP A 770 45.29 -8.58 -15.53
CA ASP A 770 46.01 -8.75 -14.26
C ASP A 770 46.06 -7.45 -13.45
N GLU A 771 45.85 -7.55 -12.14
CA GLU A 771 45.69 -6.41 -11.22
C GLU A 771 46.87 -5.42 -11.26
N GLU A 772 48.09 -5.91 -11.47
CA GLU A 772 49.31 -5.08 -11.62
C GLU A 772 49.22 -4.09 -12.80
N LYS A 773 48.48 -4.43 -13.87
CA LYS A 773 48.31 -3.58 -15.05
C LYS A 773 47.46 -2.33 -14.80
N PHE A 774 46.69 -2.30 -13.71
CA PHE A 774 46.01 -1.09 -13.25
C PHE A 774 46.99 -0.12 -12.60
N ALA A 775 48.01 -0.62 -11.88
CA ALA A 775 48.99 0.22 -11.19
C ALA A 775 50.17 0.67 -12.07
N ASN A 776 50.47 -0.04 -13.17
CA ASN A 776 51.67 0.19 -13.98
C ASN A 776 51.48 1.09 -15.22
N GLY A 777 50.32 1.72 -15.39
CA GLY A 777 50.02 2.60 -16.54
C GLY A 777 49.40 1.91 -17.75
N PHE A 778 49.40 0.58 -17.84
CA PHE A 778 48.85 -0.16 -18.99
C PHE A 778 47.36 0.13 -19.20
N VAL A 779 46.53 -0.02 -18.16
CA VAL A 779 45.08 0.23 -18.27
C VAL A 779 44.80 1.71 -18.49
N ALA A 780 45.53 2.63 -17.84
CA ALA A 780 45.40 4.07 -18.06
C ALA A 780 45.68 4.46 -19.52
N ASN A 781 46.69 3.84 -20.14
CA ASN A 781 47.03 4.07 -21.53
C ASN A 781 45.93 3.63 -22.50
N ALA A 782 45.42 2.41 -22.32
CA ALA A 782 44.33 1.89 -23.15
C ALA A 782 43.03 2.70 -22.97
N LEU A 783 42.76 3.19 -21.77
CA LEU A 783 41.63 4.07 -21.49
C LEU A 783 41.81 5.47 -22.09
N HIS A 784 43.01 6.06 -22.05
CA HIS A 784 43.28 7.42 -22.53
C HIS A 784 43.18 7.56 -24.05
N HIS A 785 43.68 6.57 -24.79
CA HIS A 785 43.76 6.61 -26.26
C HIS A 785 42.54 6.00 -26.96
N TYR A 786 41.50 5.61 -26.22
CA TYR A 786 40.25 5.14 -26.81
C TYR A 786 39.50 6.26 -27.54
N ASP A 787 39.08 6.00 -28.77
CA ASP A 787 38.21 6.88 -29.56
C ASP A 787 37.37 6.04 -30.55
N ASN A 788 36.05 6.10 -30.42
CA ASN A 788 35.08 5.54 -31.38
C ASN A 788 34.35 6.63 -32.20
N GLY A 789 34.76 7.91 -32.06
CA GLY A 789 34.15 9.07 -32.69
C GLY A 789 32.94 9.67 -31.95
N GLU A 790 32.54 9.08 -30.81
CA GLU A 790 31.51 9.61 -29.91
C GLU A 790 32.03 9.76 -28.47
N ILE A 791 32.75 8.75 -27.99
CA ILE A 791 33.38 8.68 -26.68
C ILE A 791 34.90 8.73 -26.89
N ASN A 792 35.55 9.71 -26.26
CA ASN A 792 37.01 9.86 -26.26
C ASN A 792 37.58 9.63 -24.86
N GLY A 793 38.77 9.06 -24.80
CA GLY A 793 39.44 8.66 -23.57
C GLY A 793 40.27 9.74 -22.89
N LEU A 794 40.47 10.91 -23.49
CA LEU A 794 41.49 11.89 -23.08
C LEU A 794 41.39 12.40 -21.64
N ILE A 795 40.24 12.20 -20.96
CA ILE A 795 40.09 12.52 -19.54
C ILE A 795 40.95 11.65 -18.63
N TRP A 796 41.25 10.41 -19.05
CA TRP A 796 41.98 9.42 -18.25
C TRP A 796 43.47 9.76 -18.14
N GLY A 797 44.11 9.31 -17.07
CA GLY A 797 45.53 9.49 -16.84
C GLY A 797 46.00 8.72 -15.61
N GLN A 798 47.31 8.73 -15.37
CA GLN A 798 47.94 8.07 -14.24
C GLN A 798 49.39 8.54 -14.08
N GLU A 799 49.79 8.89 -12.86
CA GLU A 799 51.21 9.01 -12.49
C GLU A 799 51.72 7.66 -11.95
N VAL A 800 52.38 6.89 -12.82
CA VAL A 800 52.82 5.51 -12.54
C VAL A 800 53.77 5.49 -11.33
N GLY A 801 53.43 4.66 -10.33
CA GLY A 801 54.16 4.57 -9.06
C GLY A 801 53.73 5.60 -7.99
N VAL A 802 52.78 6.49 -8.31
CA VAL A 802 52.12 7.40 -7.36
C VAL A 802 50.64 7.05 -7.24
N ASP A 803 49.94 7.00 -8.38
CA ASP A 803 48.52 6.64 -8.47
C ASP A 803 48.36 5.10 -8.50
N PRO A 804 47.57 4.51 -7.59
CA PRO A 804 47.40 3.04 -7.50
C PRO A 804 46.62 2.44 -8.68
N TYR A 805 45.89 3.26 -9.44
CA TYR A 805 45.03 2.88 -10.55
C TYR A 805 44.75 4.10 -11.46
N PRO A 806 44.16 3.93 -12.65
CA PRO A 806 43.84 5.05 -13.55
C PRO A 806 42.83 6.03 -12.95
N VAL A 807 43.02 7.33 -13.19
CA VAL A 807 42.22 8.43 -12.64
C VAL A 807 41.96 9.51 -13.68
N PHE A 808 41.08 10.48 -13.38
CA PHE A 808 40.77 11.59 -14.29
C PHE A 808 41.79 12.74 -14.22
N THR A 809 43.06 12.45 -14.50
CA THR A 809 44.15 13.45 -14.54
C THR A 809 44.49 13.96 -15.94
N SER A 810 43.95 13.33 -16.99
CA SER A 810 44.19 13.64 -18.42
C SER A 810 45.65 13.59 -18.87
N GLU A 811 46.57 13.09 -18.04
CA GLU A 811 48.00 12.96 -18.32
C GLU A 811 48.51 11.60 -17.82
N ILE A 812 49.29 10.92 -18.65
CA ILE A 812 50.03 9.70 -18.27
C ILE A 812 51.49 10.06 -18.05
N LYS A 813 52.04 9.70 -16.88
CA LYS A 813 53.42 9.99 -16.49
C LYS A 813 54.09 8.71 -15.98
N GLY A 814 55.34 8.49 -16.40
CA GLY A 814 56.12 7.32 -15.97
C GLY A 814 55.83 6.01 -16.72
N TYR A 815 55.01 6.05 -17.78
CA TYR A 815 54.84 4.93 -18.71
C TYR A 815 55.83 5.08 -19.89
N GLU A 816 56.57 4.01 -20.22
CA GLU A 816 57.67 4.03 -21.21
C GLU A 816 57.36 3.21 -22.50
N GLY A 817 56.09 3.05 -22.87
CA GLY A 817 55.69 2.33 -24.09
C GLY A 817 56.01 3.09 -25.40
N GLU A 818 56.46 2.38 -26.44
CA GLU A 818 56.46 2.89 -27.81
C GLU A 818 55.06 2.65 -28.43
N HIS A 819 54.24 3.70 -28.47
CA HIS A 819 52.86 3.61 -28.95
C HIS A 819 52.78 3.70 -30.49
N LYS A 820 52.21 2.67 -31.13
CA LYS A 820 51.88 2.69 -32.56
C LYS A 820 50.46 2.17 -32.77
N TYR A 821 49.58 3.03 -33.23
CA TYR A 821 48.19 2.66 -33.56
C TYR A 821 48.07 2.14 -34.99
N SER A 822 47.36 1.03 -35.15
CA SER A 822 46.99 0.45 -36.43
C SER A 822 45.47 0.35 -36.57
N LYS A 823 45.00 0.35 -37.82
CA LYS A 823 43.56 0.42 -38.12
C LYS A 823 42.86 -0.89 -37.76
N LEU A 824 41.67 -0.77 -37.16
CA LEU A 824 40.78 -1.88 -36.83
C LEU A 824 39.47 -1.72 -37.61
N VAL A 825 39.00 -2.79 -38.23
CA VAL A 825 37.71 -2.81 -38.94
C VAL A 825 36.88 -3.96 -38.39
N LEU A 826 35.78 -3.60 -37.72
CA LEU A 826 34.82 -4.56 -37.16
C LEU A 826 33.56 -4.56 -38.03
N TYR A 827 33.19 -5.74 -38.54
CA TYR A 827 31.98 -5.97 -39.32
C TYR A 827 30.94 -6.65 -38.44
N THR A 828 29.86 -5.94 -38.11
CA THR A 828 28.72 -6.47 -37.36
C THR A 828 27.56 -6.77 -38.31
N TYR A 829 26.49 -5.98 -38.27
CA TYR A 829 25.28 -6.13 -39.07
C TYR A 829 24.91 -4.82 -39.79
N GLU A 830 24.10 -4.90 -40.85
CA GLU A 830 23.61 -3.70 -41.52
C GLU A 830 22.75 -2.85 -40.56
N SER A 831 23.01 -1.53 -40.53
CA SER A 831 22.42 -0.56 -39.59
C SER A 831 22.60 -0.83 -38.10
N ASP A 832 23.73 -1.43 -37.69
CA ASP A 832 24.22 -1.35 -36.31
C ASP A 832 24.39 0.12 -35.88
N PRO A 833 23.68 0.60 -34.83
CA PRO A 833 23.78 1.98 -34.35
C PRO A 833 25.00 2.22 -33.47
N VAL A 834 25.70 1.16 -33.02
CA VAL A 834 26.83 1.24 -32.09
C VAL A 834 28.12 1.52 -32.85
N LYS A 835 28.92 2.47 -32.34
CA LYS A 835 30.28 2.72 -32.83
C LYS A 835 31.30 2.01 -31.95
N TYR A 836 32.15 1.23 -32.59
CA TYR A 836 33.28 0.53 -31.95
C TYR A 836 34.60 1.26 -32.23
N ALA A 837 35.64 0.93 -31.46
CA ALA A 837 37.00 1.40 -31.72
C ALA A 837 37.45 1.17 -33.19
N SER A 838 38.00 2.21 -33.82
CA SER A 838 38.47 2.17 -35.23
C SER A 838 39.98 1.91 -35.38
N SER A 839 40.68 1.72 -34.27
CA SER A 839 42.11 1.41 -34.20
C SER A 839 42.44 0.60 -32.95
N TYR A 840 43.55 -0.11 -32.98
CA TYR A 840 44.16 -0.79 -31.84
C TYR A 840 45.64 -0.39 -31.72
N GLU A 841 46.26 -0.65 -30.58
CA GLU A 841 47.68 -0.38 -30.34
C GLU A 841 48.53 -1.63 -30.64
N GLU A 842 49.49 -1.54 -31.56
CA GLU A 842 50.43 -2.62 -31.82
C GLU A 842 51.34 -2.85 -30.61
N GLY A 843 51.61 -4.11 -30.28
CA GLY A 843 52.37 -4.46 -29.06
C GLY A 843 51.50 -4.65 -27.81
N VAL A 844 50.24 -4.23 -27.85
CA VAL A 844 49.31 -4.27 -26.71
C VAL A 844 48.21 -5.30 -26.96
N GLU A 845 47.98 -6.18 -25.99
CA GLU A 845 46.82 -7.08 -26.03
C GLU A 845 45.54 -6.29 -25.71
N THR A 846 44.58 -6.31 -26.63
CA THR A 846 43.32 -5.54 -26.52
C THR A 846 42.13 -6.49 -26.60
N GLN A 847 41.14 -6.36 -25.71
CA GLN A 847 39.88 -7.12 -25.84
C GLN A 847 39.08 -6.63 -27.06
N LEU A 848 38.41 -7.54 -27.77
CA LEU A 848 37.42 -7.16 -28.77
C LEU A 848 36.06 -6.90 -28.11
N PRO A 849 35.28 -5.91 -28.59
CA PRO A 849 34.02 -5.53 -27.99
C PRO A 849 32.93 -6.61 -28.16
N ILE A 850 31.92 -6.59 -27.31
CA ILE A 850 30.72 -7.43 -27.46
C ILE A 850 29.65 -6.61 -28.17
N PRO A 851 29.23 -6.96 -29.41
CA PRO A 851 28.17 -6.26 -30.13
C PRO A 851 26.77 -6.66 -29.62
N PHE A 852 25.84 -5.71 -29.58
CA PHE A 852 24.42 -5.97 -29.29
C PHE A 852 23.62 -6.01 -30.58
N HIS A 853 22.81 -7.05 -30.79
CA HIS A 853 21.74 -7.06 -31.79
C HIS A 853 20.47 -7.64 -31.17
N GLU A 854 19.38 -6.87 -31.15
CA GLU A 854 18.09 -7.34 -30.63
C GLU A 854 17.62 -8.59 -31.39
N GLY A 855 17.30 -9.67 -30.67
CA GLY A 855 16.79 -10.91 -31.26
C GLY A 855 17.84 -11.90 -31.79
N TYR A 856 19.13 -11.62 -31.63
CA TYR A 856 20.23 -12.50 -32.06
C TYR A 856 21.14 -12.90 -30.88
N ASN A 857 21.92 -13.96 -31.06
CA ASN A 857 22.98 -14.39 -30.14
C ASN A 857 24.34 -14.09 -30.76
N PHE A 858 25.27 -13.53 -29.98
CA PHE A 858 26.66 -13.34 -30.41
C PHE A 858 27.53 -14.55 -30.07
N HIS A 859 28.16 -15.14 -31.09
CA HIS A 859 28.99 -16.35 -30.98
C HIS A 859 30.50 -16.07 -31.01
N GLY A 860 30.91 -14.81 -31.13
CA GLY A 860 32.30 -14.37 -31.16
C GLY A 860 32.72 -13.70 -32.46
N TRP A 861 33.94 -13.16 -32.47
CA TRP A 861 34.57 -12.60 -33.67
C TRP A 861 35.37 -13.66 -34.42
N PHE A 862 35.45 -13.50 -35.73
CA PHE A 862 36.28 -14.31 -36.63
C PHE A 862 37.09 -13.40 -37.54
N ASP A 863 38.28 -13.82 -37.98
CA ASP A 863 39.10 -13.06 -38.94
C ASP A 863 38.60 -13.19 -40.40
N ASN A 864 37.53 -13.95 -40.60
CA ASN A 864 36.94 -14.30 -41.88
C ASN A 864 35.40 -14.23 -41.84
N ALA A 865 34.79 -13.97 -43.00
CA ALA A 865 33.34 -13.79 -43.14
C ALA A 865 32.56 -15.12 -43.24
N ASP A 866 33.24 -16.26 -43.33
CA ASP A 866 32.65 -17.61 -43.28
C ASP A 866 32.59 -18.21 -41.87
N PHE A 867 33.03 -17.46 -40.85
CA PHE A 867 33.06 -17.84 -39.43
C PHE A 867 33.76 -19.19 -39.17
N SER A 868 34.81 -19.50 -39.93
CA SER A 868 35.60 -20.71 -39.77
C SER A 868 36.78 -20.51 -38.80
N GLY A 869 37.13 -21.55 -38.05
CA GLY A 869 38.18 -21.52 -37.02
C GLY A 869 37.64 -21.34 -35.60
N ASP A 870 38.53 -20.96 -34.68
CA ASP A 870 38.19 -20.67 -33.28
C ASP A 870 37.80 -19.19 -33.14
N SER A 871 36.87 -18.87 -32.23
CA SER A 871 36.43 -17.50 -32.01
C SER A 871 37.48 -16.65 -31.29
N ILE A 872 37.61 -15.40 -31.73
CA ILE A 872 38.60 -14.44 -31.29
C ILE A 872 37.94 -13.50 -30.27
N SER A 873 38.51 -13.41 -29.06
CA SER A 873 38.08 -12.49 -28.00
C SER A 873 39.09 -11.37 -27.70
N LYS A 874 40.30 -11.46 -28.24
CA LYS A 874 41.37 -10.49 -28.06
C LYS A 874 42.20 -10.31 -29.34
N ILE A 875 42.65 -9.09 -29.57
CA ILE A 875 43.77 -8.77 -30.44
C ILE A 875 45.05 -9.14 -29.70
N SER A 876 45.88 -10.01 -30.28
CA SER A 876 47.17 -10.41 -29.69
C SER A 876 48.13 -9.21 -29.60
N ALA A 877 48.92 -9.14 -28.52
CA ALA A 877 50.04 -8.21 -28.41
C ALA A 877 51.07 -8.32 -29.55
N THR A 878 51.08 -9.44 -30.29
CA THR A 878 51.95 -9.62 -31.47
C THR A 878 51.31 -9.16 -32.79
N ALA A 879 50.08 -8.64 -32.77
CA ALA A 879 49.38 -8.17 -33.97
C ALA A 879 49.97 -6.83 -34.45
N THR A 880 50.09 -6.67 -35.77
CA THR A 880 50.60 -5.46 -36.42
C THR A 880 49.88 -5.23 -37.76
N GLY A 881 49.72 -3.97 -38.17
CA GLY A 881 49.01 -3.59 -39.41
C GLY A 881 47.48 -3.61 -39.29
N GLU A 882 46.79 -3.37 -40.42
CA GLU A 882 45.32 -3.30 -40.46
C GLU A 882 44.67 -4.67 -40.20
N LEU A 883 43.69 -4.71 -39.29
CA LEU A 883 42.95 -5.92 -38.91
C LEU A 883 41.47 -5.81 -39.27
N HIS A 884 40.89 -6.95 -39.66
CA HIS A 884 39.48 -7.11 -40.00
C HIS A 884 38.89 -8.26 -39.18
N TYR A 885 37.76 -8.02 -38.50
CA TYR A 885 37.02 -9.06 -37.78
C TYR A 885 35.52 -8.98 -38.08
N TYR A 886 34.87 -10.15 -38.10
CA TYR A 886 33.46 -10.33 -38.44
C TYR A 886 32.71 -10.96 -37.26
N ALA A 887 31.61 -10.35 -36.83
CA ALA A 887 30.79 -10.85 -35.73
C ALA A 887 29.87 -11.97 -36.22
N SER A 888 29.93 -13.14 -35.57
CA SER A 888 28.97 -14.21 -35.81
C SER A 888 27.72 -13.99 -34.97
N LEU A 889 26.59 -13.72 -35.63
CA LEU A 889 25.28 -13.47 -35.02
C LEU A 889 24.26 -14.51 -35.52
N GLU A 890 23.71 -15.32 -34.61
CA GLU A 890 22.65 -16.29 -34.92
C GLU A 890 21.28 -15.77 -34.47
N MET A 891 20.28 -15.78 -35.37
CA MET A 891 18.92 -15.35 -35.05
C MET A 891 18.27 -16.30 -34.04
N ARG A 892 17.66 -15.77 -32.98
CA ARG A 892 17.03 -16.57 -31.92
C ARG A 892 15.77 -17.26 -32.39
N ARG A 893 15.46 -18.38 -31.74
CA ARG A 893 14.20 -19.13 -31.89
C ARG A 893 13.47 -19.27 -30.57
N PHE A 894 12.16 -19.07 -30.60
CA PHE A 894 11.28 -19.16 -29.44
C PHE A 894 10.18 -20.19 -29.69
N TYR A 895 9.75 -20.87 -28.62
CA TYR A 895 8.73 -21.91 -28.71
C TYR A 895 7.35 -21.34 -28.37
N LEU A 896 6.40 -21.48 -29.29
CA LEU A 896 4.99 -21.25 -29.03
C LEU A 896 4.30 -22.60 -28.83
N GLY A 897 3.87 -22.85 -27.60
CA GLY A 897 3.10 -24.04 -27.21
C GLY A 897 1.60 -23.77 -27.10
N ALA A 898 0.84 -24.84 -26.90
CA ALA A 898 -0.55 -24.74 -26.48
C ALA A 898 -0.90 -25.84 -25.47
N GLU A 899 -1.71 -25.49 -24.47
CA GLU A 899 -2.29 -26.40 -23.49
C GLU A 899 -3.74 -26.70 -23.86
N ILE A 900 -4.07 -27.97 -24.06
CA ILE A 900 -5.41 -28.41 -24.46
C ILE A 900 -6.20 -28.80 -23.21
N ASN A 901 -7.33 -28.14 -22.99
CA ASN A 901 -8.21 -28.34 -21.84
C ASN A 901 -9.55 -28.97 -22.26
N ASP A 902 -9.76 -30.22 -21.84
CA ASP A 902 -10.92 -31.03 -22.22
C ASP A 902 -12.07 -30.88 -21.22
N VAL A 903 -13.27 -30.51 -21.70
CA VAL A 903 -14.49 -30.44 -20.87
C VAL A 903 -15.55 -31.40 -21.40
N ASP A 904 -16.21 -32.12 -20.49
CA ASP A 904 -17.24 -33.13 -20.77
C ASP A 904 -16.83 -34.25 -21.75
N GLY A 905 -15.52 -34.48 -21.89
CA GLY A 905 -14.96 -35.48 -22.81
C GLY A 905 -14.91 -35.03 -24.27
N CYS A 906 -14.87 -33.71 -24.51
CA CYS A 906 -14.56 -33.11 -25.80
C CYS A 906 -13.17 -32.46 -25.81
N SER A 907 -12.46 -32.59 -26.92
CA SER A 907 -11.08 -32.11 -27.11
C SER A 907 -10.91 -31.43 -28.47
N GLY A 908 -9.66 -31.16 -28.83
CA GLY A 908 -9.25 -30.60 -30.11
C GLY A 908 -7.72 -30.47 -30.18
N THR A 909 -7.23 -29.82 -31.23
CA THR A 909 -5.80 -29.56 -31.42
C THR A 909 -5.54 -28.09 -31.68
N VAL A 910 -4.29 -27.63 -31.51
CA VAL A 910 -3.87 -26.28 -31.92
C VAL A 910 -2.82 -26.40 -33.01
N GLU A 911 -3.19 -26.00 -34.22
CA GLU A 911 -2.27 -25.87 -35.36
C GLU A 911 -1.38 -24.63 -35.17
N GLY A 912 -0.12 -24.71 -35.61
CA GLY A 912 0.85 -23.61 -35.51
C GLY A 912 1.75 -23.62 -34.26
N VAL A 913 1.64 -24.62 -33.37
CA VAL A 913 2.63 -24.77 -32.28
C VAL A 913 4.01 -25.18 -32.82
N GLY A 914 5.09 -24.60 -32.31
CA GLY A 914 6.44 -24.84 -32.84
C GLY A 914 7.49 -23.81 -32.44
N TYR A 915 8.68 -23.96 -33.01
CA TYR A 915 9.77 -22.98 -32.88
C TYR A 915 9.74 -21.97 -34.02
N TYR A 916 9.82 -20.69 -33.67
CA TYR A 916 9.75 -19.56 -34.60
C TYR A 916 10.94 -18.62 -34.41
N ASP A 917 11.47 -18.12 -35.52
CA ASP A 917 12.54 -17.14 -35.54
C ASP A 917 12.07 -15.80 -34.92
N TYR A 918 12.94 -15.12 -34.16
CA TYR A 918 12.63 -13.84 -33.53
C TYR A 918 12.05 -12.84 -34.53
N GLY A 919 10.98 -12.16 -34.14
CA GLY A 919 10.31 -11.17 -34.99
C GLY A 919 9.34 -11.75 -36.01
N SER A 920 9.22 -13.09 -36.12
CA SER A 920 8.19 -13.73 -36.95
C SER A 920 6.79 -13.34 -36.49
N SER A 921 5.86 -13.14 -37.44
CA SER A 921 4.43 -13.13 -37.15
C SER A 921 3.89 -14.57 -37.26
N VAL A 922 3.14 -15.01 -36.27
CA VAL A 922 2.64 -16.40 -36.16
C VAL A 922 1.16 -16.40 -35.81
N THR A 923 0.42 -17.35 -36.37
CA THR A 923 -1.00 -17.53 -36.12
C THR A 923 -1.24 -18.94 -35.61
N LEU A 924 -1.64 -19.07 -34.35
CA LEU A 924 -2.09 -20.32 -33.76
C LEU A 924 -3.58 -20.50 -34.03
N LYS A 925 -4.01 -21.72 -34.36
CA LYS A 925 -5.41 -21.99 -34.71
C LYS A 925 -5.93 -23.20 -33.95
N ALA A 926 -6.93 -22.99 -33.11
CA ALA A 926 -7.61 -24.07 -32.40
C ALA A 926 -8.61 -24.77 -33.34
N VAL A 927 -8.49 -26.09 -33.44
CA VAL A 927 -9.31 -26.97 -34.28
C VAL A 927 -10.02 -27.98 -33.38
N PRO A 928 -11.34 -27.81 -33.11
CA PRO A 928 -12.12 -28.77 -32.33
C PRO A 928 -12.23 -30.14 -33.02
N ASP A 929 -12.31 -31.20 -32.22
CA ASP A 929 -12.66 -32.53 -32.72
C ASP A 929 -14.14 -32.62 -33.20
N PRO A 930 -14.50 -33.59 -34.06
CA PRO A 930 -15.88 -33.73 -34.53
C PRO A 930 -16.90 -33.94 -33.40
N GLY A 931 -17.87 -33.05 -33.28
CA GLY A 931 -18.85 -33.03 -32.18
C GLY A 931 -18.47 -32.12 -31.01
N CYS A 932 -17.30 -31.48 -31.10
CA CYS A 932 -16.79 -30.48 -30.17
C CYS A 932 -16.77 -29.10 -30.82
N LYS A 933 -16.77 -28.07 -29.98
CA LYS A 933 -16.56 -26.67 -30.37
C LYS A 933 -15.62 -25.99 -29.38
N LEU A 934 -14.93 -24.96 -29.84
CA LEU A 934 -14.14 -24.10 -28.98
C LEU A 934 -15.07 -23.32 -28.04
N ASN A 935 -14.61 -23.05 -26.82
CA ASN A 935 -15.32 -22.26 -25.83
C ASN A 935 -14.67 -20.88 -25.65
N ASP A 936 -15.01 -19.97 -26.56
CA ASP A 936 -14.54 -18.57 -26.61
C ASP A 936 -14.87 -17.74 -25.35
N SER A 937 -15.60 -18.31 -24.38
CA SER A 937 -15.86 -17.70 -23.07
C SER A 937 -14.61 -17.64 -22.17
N TYR A 938 -13.57 -18.42 -22.49
CA TYR A 938 -12.25 -18.36 -21.88
C TYR A 938 -11.28 -17.72 -22.89
N VAL A 939 -10.72 -16.57 -22.51
CA VAL A 939 -10.40 -15.44 -23.42
C VAL A 939 -9.18 -15.57 -24.35
N THR A 940 -8.57 -16.74 -24.51
CA THR A 940 -7.26 -16.88 -25.19
C THR A 940 -7.30 -17.03 -26.72
N PHE A 941 -8.41 -17.49 -27.30
CA PHE A 941 -8.55 -17.64 -28.76
C PHE A 941 -9.79 -16.89 -29.23
N GLN A 942 -9.63 -15.84 -30.04
CA GLN A 942 -10.76 -15.11 -30.61
C GLN A 942 -11.13 -15.66 -31.99
N ASN A 943 -12.38 -16.09 -32.15
CA ASN A 943 -12.89 -16.72 -33.37
C ASN A 943 -12.07 -17.96 -33.84
N GLY A 944 -11.53 -18.74 -32.89
CA GLY A 944 -10.73 -19.94 -33.19
C GLY A 944 -9.24 -19.70 -33.45
N VAL A 945 -8.75 -18.46 -33.31
CA VAL A 945 -7.40 -18.07 -33.69
C VAL A 945 -6.76 -17.23 -32.59
N GLU A 946 -5.44 -17.37 -32.42
CA GLU A 946 -4.62 -16.44 -31.66
C GLU A 946 -3.43 -15.95 -32.52
N VAL A 947 -3.12 -14.65 -32.45
CA VAL A 947 -2.16 -14.00 -33.36
C VAL A 947 -1.02 -13.36 -32.59
N PHE A 948 0.19 -13.87 -32.82
CA PHE A 948 1.44 -13.27 -32.38
C PHE A 948 1.95 -12.37 -33.49
N ASP A 949 1.72 -11.06 -33.39
CA ASP A 949 2.20 -10.08 -34.38
C ASP A 949 3.74 -10.07 -34.49
N LYS A 950 4.44 -10.29 -33.37
CA LYS A 950 5.91 -10.39 -33.29
C LYS A 950 6.30 -11.37 -32.18
N VAL A 951 6.90 -12.51 -32.53
CA VAL A 951 7.43 -13.46 -31.54
C VAL A 951 8.73 -12.93 -30.94
N THR A 952 8.72 -12.64 -29.64
CA THR A 952 9.86 -12.08 -28.88
C THR A 952 10.32 -12.96 -27.71
N GLN A 953 9.47 -13.88 -27.24
CA GLN A 953 9.75 -14.84 -26.18
C GLN A 953 9.00 -16.16 -26.43
N SER A 954 9.36 -17.23 -25.71
CA SER A 954 8.58 -18.46 -25.71
C SER A 954 7.30 -18.28 -24.89
N ASP A 955 6.19 -18.85 -25.33
CA ASP A 955 4.87 -18.70 -24.70
C ASP A 955 4.04 -19.99 -24.83
N THR A 956 2.94 -20.12 -24.07
CA THR A 956 2.02 -21.26 -24.15
C THR A 956 0.60 -20.82 -23.86
N VAL A 957 -0.29 -21.00 -24.85
CA VAL A 957 -1.70 -20.57 -24.79
C VAL A 957 -2.65 -21.71 -24.43
N SER A 958 -3.66 -21.46 -23.60
CA SER A 958 -4.65 -22.49 -23.23
C SER A 958 -5.87 -22.47 -24.15
N ALA A 959 -6.25 -23.62 -24.73
CA ALA A 959 -7.44 -23.81 -25.56
C ALA A 959 -8.48 -24.70 -24.84
N TYR A 960 -9.74 -24.27 -24.80
CA TYR A 960 -10.83 -24.96 -24.07
C TYR A 960 -11.91 -25.49 -25.03
N PHE A 961 -12.15 -26.80 -25.03
CA PHE A 961 -13.14 -27.43 -25.91
C PHE A 961 -14.36 -27.94 -25.13
N THR A 962 -15.55 -27.86 -25.75
CA THR A 962 -16.84 -28.29 -25.16
C THR A 962 -17.69 -29.02 -26.19
N CYS A 963 -18.57 -29.93 -25.76
CA CYS A 963 -19.45 -30.64 -26.69
C CYS A 963 -20.52 -29.73 -27.32
N GLU A 964 -20.85 -30.01 -28.58
CA GLU A 964 -22.11 -29.55 -29.17
C GLU A 964 -23.33 -30.32 -28.59
N LYS A 965 -24.52 -29.74 -28.71
CA LYS A 965 -25.79 -30.30 -28.21
C LYS A 965 -26.81 -30.52 -29.33
N TYR A 966 -26.96 -31.76 -29.75
CA TYR A 966 -27.87 -32.21 -30.80
C TYR A 966 -29.27 -32.48 -30.25
N LYS A 967 -30.30 -32.34 -31.09
CA LYS A 967 -31.70 -32.62 -30.74
C LYS A 967 -32.05 -34.09 -30.86
N ILE A 968 -33.03 -34.51 -30.07
CA ILE A 968 -33.78 -35.74 -30.23
C ILE A 968 -35.22 -35.35 -30.57
N ILE A 969 -35.74 -35.89 -31.65
CA ILE A 969 -37.10 -35.72 -32.14
C ILE A 969 -37.82 -37.07 -31.95
N TYR A 970 -38.99 -37.03 -31.33
CA TYR A 970 -39.87 -38.20 -31.18
C TYR A 970 -41.13 -37.93 -32.00
N HIS A 971 -41.52 -38.89 -32.84
CA HIS A 971 -42.68 -38.79 -33.73
C HIS A 971 -43.95 -39.39 -33.07
N GLU A 972 -45.13 -38.83 -33.37
CA GLU A 972 -46.42 -39.25 -32.79
C GLU A 972 -47.46 -39.59 -33.85
N ASP A 973 -48.13 -40.74 -33.67
CA ASP A 973 -49.46 -41.01 -34.22
C ASP A 973 -50.54 -40.55 -33.21
N ASP A 974 -51.16 -39.40 -33.55
CA ASP A 974 -52.34 -38.73 -33.01
C ASP A 974 -52.66 -38.89 -31.50
N GLN A 975 -52.29 -37.85 -30.75
CA GLN A 975 -52.68 -37.52 -29.36
C GLN A 975 -52.06 -38.40 -28.27
N PHE A 976 -50.93 -37.97 -27.65
CA PHE A 976 -50.97 -37.19 -26.39
C PHE A 976 -49.56 -36.97 -25.75
N PHE A 977 -48.78 -35.96 -26.17
CA PHE A 977 -47.83 -35.26 -25.28
C PHE A 977 -47.98 -33.73 -25.31
N PRO A 978 -48.61 -33.13 -24.29
CA PRO A 978 -48.42 -31.72 -23.99
C PRO A 978 -47.12 -31.50 -23.18
N TYR A 979 -46.40 -30.44 -23.54
CA TYR A 979 -45.25 -29.82 -22.86
C TYR A 979 -43.82 -30.26 -23.22
N TRP A 980 -43.21 -29.42 -24.07
CA TRP A 980 -41.81 -29.00 -24.12
C TRP A 980 -40.79 -29.79 -23.27
N TYR A 981 -40.03 -30.66 -23.93
CA TYR A 981 -38.57 -30.59 -23.86
C TYR A 981 -38.02 -31.00 -25.22
N GLU A 982 -37.25 -30.14 -25.89
CA GLU A 982 -36.31 -30.63 -26.89
C GLU A 982 -35.25 -31.42 -26.11
N SER A 983 -35.43 -32.74 -26.00
CA SER A 983 -34.41 -33.61 -25.41
C SER A 983 -33.14 -33.44 -26.23
N ARG A 984 -32.06 -32.98 -25.59
CA ARG A 984 -30.78 -32.73 -26.25
C ARG A 984 -29.69 -33.58 -25.64
N TYR A 985 -28.92 -34.25 -26.48
CA TYR A 985 -27.75 -35.03 -26.08
C TYR A 985 -26.48 -34.37 -26.59
N SER A 986 -25.34 -34.73 -26.01
CA SER A 986 -24.02 -34.23 -26.40
C SER A 986 -23.08 -35.39 -26.77
N HIS A 987 -22.14 -35.12 -27.67
CA HIS A 987 -21.17 -36.13 -28.14
C HIS A 987 -20.44 -36.87 -27.01
N GLY A 988 -20.03 -36.14 -25.96
CA GLY A 988 -19.21 -36.67 -24.86
C GLY A 988 -19.94 -37.60 -23.87
N SER A 989 -21.27 -37.73 -23.94
CA SER A 989 -22.09 -38.48 -22.98
C SER A 989 -23.10 -39.42 -23.66
N ALA A 990 -23.35 -40.58 -23.04
CA ALA A 990 -24.46 -41.46 -23.43
C ALA A 990 -25.77 -40.99 -22.79
N MET A 991 -26.89 -41.19 -23.47
CA MET A 991 -28.22 -40.76 -23.00
C MET A 991 -29.25 -41.86 -23.24
N ALA A 992 -30.00 -42.25 -22.20
CA ALA A 992 -31.16 -43.13 -22.37
C ALA A 992 -32.32 -42.39 -23.03
N LEU A 993 -33.07 -43.08 -23.90
CA LEU A 993 -34.31 -42.58 -24.47
C LEU A 993 -35.45 -42.73 -23.45
N VAL A 994 -36.50 -41.90 -23.59
CA VAL A 994 -37.65 -41.91 -22.67
C VAL A 994 -38.46 -43.19 -22.87
N VAL A 995 -38.89 -43.88 -21.81
CA VAL A 995 -39.82 -45.01 -21.94
C VAL A 995 -41.26 -44.48 -21.91
N LEU A 996 -42.11 -44.91 -22.85
CA LEU A 996 -43.52 -44.52 -22.90
C LEU A 996 -44.41 -45.50 -22.12
N ASP A 997 -45.49 -44.97 -21.53
CA ASP A 997 -46.53 -45.76 -20.88
C ASP A 997 -47.42 -46.49 -21.89
N ASP A 998 -47.91 -47.67 -21.51
CA ASP A 998 -48.81 -48.49 -22.34
C ASP A 998 -50.15 -47.79 -22.67
N ARG A 999 -50.54 -47.82 -23.95
CA ARG A 999 -51.83 -47.31 -24.45
C ARG A 999 -52.98 -48.30 -24.20
N THR A 1000 -54.22 -47.81 -24.24
CA THR A 1000 -55.41 -48.68 -24.20
C THR A 1000 -55.39 -49.67 -25.36
N CYS A 1001 -55.45 -50.97 -25.06
CA CYS A 1001 -55.28 -52.09 -26.01
C CYS A 1001 -53.89 -52.22 -26.69
N TYR A 1002 -52.85 -51.45 -26.33
CA TYR A 1002 -51.50 -51.59 -26.91
C TYR A 1002 -50.38 -51.36 -25.89
N THR A 1003 -49.38 -52.25 -25.87
CA THR A 1003 -48.16 -52.12 -25.07
C THR A 1003 -47.04 -51.44 -25.87
N PHE A 1004 -46.24 -50.58 -25.23
CA PHE A 1004 -45.08 -49.95 -25.85
C PHE A 1004 -43.96 -50.97 -26.04
N ALA A 1005 -43.51 -51.18 -27.28
CA ALA A 1005 -42.47 -52.14 -27.62
C ALA A 1005 -41.07 -51.52 -27.77
N GLY A 1006 -40.97 -50.18 -27.81
CA GLY A 1006 -39.72 -49.43 -27.91
C GLY A 1006 -39.69 -48.42 -29.05
N TRP A 1007 -38.58 -47.67 -29.11
CA TRP A 1007 -38.31 -46.68 -30.16
C TRP A 1007 -37.54 -47.27 -31.33
N TYR A 1008 -37.75 -46.73 -32.52
CA TYR A 1008 -37.09 -47.12 -33.76
C TYR A 1008 -36.57 -45.87 -34.47
N ASP A 1009 -35.42 -45.93 -35.13
CA ASP A 1009 -34.82 -44.80 -35.85
C ASP A 1009 -35.41 -44.57 -37.26
N ASN A 1010 -36.53 -45.22 -37.56
CA ASN A 1010 -37.18 -45.20 -38.86
C ASN A 1010 -38.72 -45.34 -38.73
N GLU A 1011 -39.45 -44.66 -39.62
CA GLU A 1011 -40.92 -44.66 -39.70
C GLU A 1011 -41.52 -46.05 -39.98
N GLY A 1012 -40.76 -46.95 -40.61
CA GLY A 1012 -41.17 -48.34 -40.87
C GLY A 1012 -41.22 -49.22 -39.61
N LEU A 1013 -40.67 -48.76 -38.48
CA LEU A 1013 -40.55 -49.50 -37.23
C LEU A 1013 -39.80 -50.84 -37.42
N GLU A 1014 -38.80 -50.84 -38.30
CA GLU A 1014 -37.98 -51.99 -38.68
C GLU A 1014 -36.70 -52.06 -37.84
N GLY A 1015 -36.27 -53.27 -37.43
CA GLY A 1015 -35.06 -53.50 -36.64
C GLY A 1015 -35.34 -53.98 -35.20
N GLU A 1016 -34.41 -53.69 -34.29
CA GLU A 1016 -34.54 -53.87 -32.84
C GLU A 1016 -34.85 -52.52 -32.17
N PRO A 1017 -35.57 -52.50 -31.04
CA PRO A 1017 -35.89 -51.25 -30.35
C PRO A 1017 -34.63 -50.62 -29.73
N ILE A 1018 -34.51 -49.30 -29.89
CA ILE A 1018 -33.42 -48.47 -29.37
C ILE A 1018 -33.83 -47.95 -27.99
N ASP A 1019 -32.96 -48.13 -26.99
CA ASP A 1019 -33.17 -47.68 -25.61
C ASP A 1019 -32.28 -46.48 -25.22
N SER A 1020 -31.24 -46.19 -26.01
CA SER A 1020 -30.22 -45.21 -25.67
C SER A 1020 -29.41 -44.74 -26.89
N ILE A 1021 -28.91 -43.50 -26.79
CA ILE A 1021 -27.92 -42.92 -27.69
C ILE A 1021 -26.53 -43.14 -27.06
N SER A 1022 -25.62 -43.75 -27.82
CA SER A 1022 -24.27 -44.06 -27.37
C SER A 1022 -23.36 -42.82 -27.35
N LYS A 1023 -22.43 -42.79 -26.38
CA LYS A 1023 -21.33 -41.82 -26.33
C LYS A 1023 -20.55 -41.86 -27.66
N GLY A 1024 -20.25 -40.68 -28.20
CA GLY A 1024 -19.62 -40.51 -29.51
C GLY A 1024 -20.62 -40.23 -30.66
N SER A 1025 -21.93 -40.35 -30.42
CA SER A 1025 -22.95 -40.02 -31.42
C SER A 1025 -22.96 -38.53 -31.78
N ILE A 1026 -23.24 -38.20 -33.04
CA ILE A 1026 -23.35 -36.82 -33.56
C ILE A 1026 -24.59 -36.63 -34.44
N GLY A 1027 -25.03 -35.37 -34.55
CA GLY A 1027 -26.18 -34.94 -35.34
C GLY A 1027 -27.53 -35.19 -34.66
N ASP A 1028 -28.57 -34.47 -35.07
CA ASP A 1028 -29.92 -34.66 -34.55
C ASP A 1028 -30.42 -36.10 -34.84
N LYS A 1029 -31.23 -36.66 -33.93
CA LYS A 1029 -31.79 -38.02 -34.02
C LYS A 1029 -33.31 -37.99 -34.02
N GLU A 1030 -33.92 -38.87 -34.80
CA GLU A 1030 -35.37 -39.01 -34.89
C GLU A 1030 -35.77 -40.43 -34.51
N PHE A 1031 -36.88 -40.56 -33.76
CA PHE A 1031 -37.38 -41.85 -33.27
C PHE A 1031 -38.90 -41.98 -33.40
N TRP A 1032 -39.36 -43.15 -33.83
CA TRP A 1032 -40.77 -43.52 -33.99
C TRP A 1032 -41.17 -44.63 -33.01
N PRO A 1033 -42.35 -44.57 -32.36
CA PRO A 1033 -42.73 -45.49 -31.30
C PRO A 1033 -43.48 -46.71 -31.85
N LYS A 1034 -43.06 -47.93 -31.46
CA LYS A 1034 -43.76 -49.16 -31.84
C LYS A 1034 -44.74 -49.60 -30.76
N TRP A 1035 -45.97 -49.89 -31.18
CA TRP A 1035 -47.07 -50.31 -30.31
C TRP A 1035 -47.54 -51.71 -30.70
N VAL A 1036 -47.67 -52.60 -29.72
CA VAL A 1036 -48.08 -54.00 -29.92
C VAL A 1036 -49.43 -54.25 -29.26
N LEU A 1037 -50.38 -54.78 -30.01
CA LEU A 1037 -51.75 -55.00 -29.55
C LEU A 1037 -51.78 -55.99 -28.37
N ARG A 1038 -52.46 -55.62 -27.28
CA ARG A 1038 -52.50 -56.39 -26.04
C ARG A 1038 -53.59 -57.46 -26.12
N ASP A 1039 -53.21 -58.74 -25.97
CA ASP A 1039 -54.12 -59.90 -26.01
C ASP A 1039 -55.07 -59.94 -24.80
N ASP A 1040 -56.11 -59.10 -24.83
CA ASP A 1040 -57.20 -59.09 -23.87
C ASP A 1040 -58.57 -59.09 -24.58
N LYS A 1041 -59.56 -59.79 -24.01
CA LYS A 1041 -60.85 -60.07 -24.65
C LYS A 1041 -61.79 -58.84 -24.73
N SER A 1042 -61.29 -57.66 -24.41
CA SER A 1042 -62.00 -56.38 -24.42
C SER A 1042 -61.68 -55.52 -25.66
N CYS A 1043 -60.71 -55.92 -26.50
CA CYS A 1043 -60.30 -55.19 -27.70
C CYS A 1043 -60.95 -55.82 -28.96
N PRO A 1044 -61.80 -55.10 -29.72
CA PRO A 1044 -62.56 -55.68 -30.84
C PRO A 1044 -61.75 -55.79 -32.14
N GLU A 1045 -61.81 -56.95 -32.80
CA GLU A 1045 -61.25 -57.15 -34.14
C GLU A 1045 -61.98 -56.30 -35.19
N SER A 1046 -61.23 -55.68 -36.10
CA SER A 1046 -61.75 -55.17 -37.37
C SER A 1046 -60.78 -55.50 -38.52
N SER A 1047 -61.33 -55.75 -39.71
CA SER A 1047 -60.64 -56.49 -40.77
C SER A 1047 -60.51 -55.68 -42.07
N SER A 1048 -59.35 -55.75 -42.73
CA SER A 1048 -59.24 -55.62 -44.19
C SER A 1048 -57.85 -55.98 -44.74
N SER A 1049 -57.83 -57.00 -45.62
CA SER A 1049 -57.05 -57.12 -46.88
C SER A 1049 -55.56 -56.70 -46.92
N SER A 1050 -54.59 -57.63 -47.02
CA SER A 1050 -54.12 -58.30 -48.27
C SER A 1050 -53.67 -57.32 -49.38
N VAL A 1051 -52.48 -57.39 -49.99
CA VAL A 1051 -51.49 -58.48 -50.24
C VAL A 1051 -50.06 -57.85 -50.20
N VAL A 1052 -48.89 -58.52 -50.23
CA VAL A 1052 -48.42 -59.80 -50.84
C VAL A 1052 -47.63 -60.62 -49.78
N SER A 1053 -47.02 -61.77 -50.15
CA SER A 1053 -46.37 -62.73 -49.25
C SER A 1053 -44.96 -63.21 -49.68
N SER A 1054 -44.00 -63.20 -48.75
CA SER A 1054 -42.85 -64.13 -48.65
C SER A 1054 -42.18 -63.94 -47.27
N SER A 1055 -42.32 -64.82 -46.29
CA SER A 1055 -41.55 -66.08 -46.10
C SER A 1055 -40.02 -65.88 -46.13
N SER A 1056 -39.22 -66.30 -45.14
CA SER A 1056 -39.49 -66.82 -43.79
C SER A 1056 -38.14 -67.11 -43.10
N GLU A 1057 -38.12 -67.02 -41.77
CA GLU A 1057 -37.21 -67.76 -40.87
C GLU A 1057 -35.68 -67.55 -40.90
N GLN A 1058 -35.19 -67.08 -39.73
CA GLN A 1058 -34.05 -67.58 -38.97
C GLN A 1058 -32.59 -67.23 -39.33
N GLN A 1059 -31.82 -67.15 -38.23
CA GLN A 1059 -30.36 -67.27 -38.05
C GLN A 1059 -29.47 -66.02 -38.07
N SER A 1060 -28.44 -66.13 -37.23
CA SER A 1060 -27.28 -65.24 -37.00
C SER A 1060 -27.63 -63.84 -36.47
N SER A 1061 -27.23 -63.44 -35.24
CA SER A 1061 -25.92 -63.49 -34.60
C SER A 1061 -24.85 -62.69 -35.37
N SER A 1062 -24.43 -61.58 -34.76
CA SER A 1062 -23.05 -61.08 -34.70
C SER A 1062 -22.05 -61.43 -35.82
N SER A 1063 -21.31 -60.38 -36.16
CA SER A 1063 -19.88 -60.42 -36.52
C SER A 1063 -19.53 -60.46 -38.01
N VAL A 1064 -18.74 -59.44 -38.36
CA VAL A 1064 -17.42 -59.59 -39.00
C VAL A 1064 -17.41 -60.00 -40.47
N SER A 1065 -16.24 -59.79 -41.05
CA SER A 1065 -15.74 -60.37 -42.29
C SER A 1065 -16.24 -59.76 -43.62
N SER A 1066 -15.40 -59.64 -44.65
CA SER A 1066 -13.92 -59.68 -44.67
C SER A 1066 -13.42 -59.37 -46.09
N SER A 1067 -12.11 -59.17 -46.19
CA SER A 1067 -11.26 -59.79 -47.22
C SER A 1067 -11.71 -59.75 -48.69
N SER A 1068 -10.90 -59.02 -49.46
CA SER A 1068 -10.19 -59.54 -50.63
C SER A 1068 -10.97 -59.97 -51.89
N SER A 1069 -10.61 -59.26 -52.97
CA SER A 1069 -10.27 -59.83 -54.29
C SER A 1069 -11.46 -60.28 -55.16
N SER A 1070 -11.41 -60.18 -56.49
CA SER A 1070 -10.25 -60.44 -57.37
C SER A 1070 -10.57 -60.07 -58.84
N VAL A 1071 -9.55 -60.18 -59.75
CA VAL A 1071 -9.69 -60.33 -61.23
C VAL A 1071 -10.09 -59.04 -62.02
N LEU A 1072 -9.43 -58.56 -63.10
CA LEU A 1072 -8.22 -58.93 -63.85
C LEU A 1072 -7.67 -57.72 -64.66
N SER A 1073 -6.35 -57.73 -64.97
CA SER A 1073 -5.65 -57.07 -66.11
C SER A 1073 -5.70 -55.53 -66.25
N SER A 1074 -4.64 -54.79 -66.59
CA SER A 1074 -3.17 -55.03 -66.77
C SER A 1074 -2.46 -53.64 -66.85
N SER A 1075 -1.16 -53.41 -67.08
CA SER A 1075 0.03 -54.20 -67.51
C SER A 1075 1.33 -53.42 -67.15
N SER A 1076 2.50 -54.10 -67.17
CA SER A 1076 3.89 -53.62 -67.46
C SER A 1076 4.44 -52.27 -66.89
N ASP A 1077 5.69 -52.13 -66.44
CA ASP A 1077 6.86 -53.04 -66.53
C ASP A 1077 7.97 -52.78 -65.47
N THR A 1078 9.00 -53.63 -65.48
CA THR A 1078 10.10 -53.83 -64.49
C THR A 1078 11.38 -52.96 -64.77
N PRO A 1079 12.62 -53.12 -64.17
CA PRO A 1079 13.14 -54.07 -63.14
C PRO A 1079 14.26 -53.62 -62.10
N LYS A 1080 14.50 -54.50 -61.09
CA LYS A 1080 15.81 -55.00 -60.53
C LYS A 1080 16.61 -54.37 -59.32
N SER A 1081 16.67 -55.15 -58.20
CA SER A 1081 17.86 -55.70 -57.44
C SER A 1081 18.98 -54.78 -56.84
N SER A 1082 19.70 -55.05 -55.72
CA SER A 1082 19.88 -56.25 -54.82
C SER A 1082 20.71 -55.98 -53.52
N SER A 1083 20.57 -56.88 -52.51
CA SER A 1083 21.60 -57.42 -51.54
C SER A 1083 22.33 -56.52 -50.49
N SER A 1084 22.76 -56.97 -49.27
CA SER A 1084 22.44 -58.16 -48.41
C SER A 1084 23.26 -58.22 -47.07
N SER A 1085 22.63 -58.68 -45.94
CA SER A 1085 23.16 -59.54 -44.81
C SER A 1085 24.40 -59.13 -43.95
N ALA A 1086 24.64 -59.55 -42.67
CA ALA A 1086 23.92 -60.22 -41.55
C ALA A 1086 24.84 -60.19 -40.26
N LYS A 1087 24.45 -60.44 -38.98
CA LYS A 1087 24.16 -61.75 -38.30
C LYS A 1087 23.88 -61.63 -36.75
N SER A 1088 22.93 -62.43 -36.20
CA SER A 1088 22.82 -63.18 -34.87
C SER A 1088 23.55 -62.76 -33.56
N SER A 1089 23.13 -63.02 -32.28
CA SER A 1089 21.95 -63.68 -31.61
C SER A 1089 22.04 -63.74 -30.04
N SER A 1090 20.91 -63.75 -29.27
CA SER A 1090 20.60 -64.37 -27.91
C SER A 1090 21.50 -64.12 -26.64
N SER A 1091 21.07 -64.15 -25.34
CA SER A 1091 19.78 -64.30 -24.60
C SER A 1091 19.85 -63.92 -23.07
N ASP A 1092 18.68 -63.84 -22.39
CA ASP A 1092 18.34 -64.08 -20.95
C ASP A 1092 18.56 -63.07 -19.75
N ALA A 1093 17.44 -62.41 -19.32
CA ALA A 1093 16.80 -62.38 -17.97
C ALA A 1093 17.45 -61.76 -16.68
N PRO A 1094 16.70 -61.38 -15.58
CA PRO A 1094 15.29 -60.92 -15.43
C PRO A 1094 14.96 -59.79 -14.35
N LYS A 1095 13.80 -59.09 -14.50
CA LYS A 1095 12.79 -58.53 -13.48
C LYS A 1095 13.26 -57.62 -12.29
N SER A 1096 12.51 -56.68 -11.68
CA SER A 1096 11.07 -56.27 -11.53
C SER A 1096 10.98 -54.76 -11.11
N SER A 1097 10.09 -53.85 -11.57
CA SER A 1097 8.63 -53.61 -11.28
C SER A 1097 8.24 -53.49 -9.77
N SER A 1098 7.33 -52.63 -9.26
CA SER A 1098 6.50 -51.48 -9.76
C SER A 1098 5.46 -51.03 -8.67
N SER A 1099 5.08 -49.75 -8.57
CA SER A 1099 3.75 -49.24 -8.04
C SER A 1099 3.79 -47.70 -7.85
N THR A 1100 3.14 -46.87 -8.69
CA THR A 1100 1.73 -46.38 -8.66
C THR A 1100 1.38 -45.36 -7.56
N VAL A 1101 0.59 -44.35 -7.95
CA VAL A 1101 0.28 -43.08 -7.25
C VAL A 1101 -1.24 -43.01 -7.00
N GLU A 1102 -1.71 -42.40 -5.90
CA GLU A 1102 -2.71 -41.31 -5.91
C GLU A 1102 -3.21 -40.82 -4.54
N SER A 1103 -3.64 -39.56 -4.60
CA SER A 1103 -4.04 -38.55 -3.62
C SER A 1103 -5.29 -38.79 -2.74
N SER A 1104 -5.34 -38.09 -1.60
CA SER A 1104 -6.29 -36.97 -1.30
C SER A 1104 -6.97 -36.95 0.08
N SER A 1105 -7.41 -35.74 0.46
CA SER A 1105 -8.44 -35.39 1.47
C SER A 1105 -8.06 -35.33 2.96
N SER A 1106 -8.93 -34.69 3.74
CA SER A 1106 -8.57 -33.86 4.91
C SER A 1106 -9.60 -33.86 6.06
N ALA A 1107 -9.14 -33.36 7.22
CA ALA A 1107 -9.88 -32.78 8.36
C ALA A 1107 -10.15 -33.62 9.64
N LYS A 1108 -9.61 -33.11 10.78
CA LYS A 1108 -10.19 -32.97 12.15
C LYS A 1108 -10.69 -34.23 12.91
N SER A 1109 -10.55 -34.40 14.23
CA SER A 1109 -10.08 -33.53 15.33
C SER A 1109 -9.90 -34.29 16.68
N SER A 1110 -9.21 -33.67 17.65
CA SER A 1110 -9.22 -33.95 19.12
C SER A 1110 -8.43 -35.19 19.61
N SER A 1111 -7.88 -35.27 20.84
CA SER A 1111 -7.99 -34.41 22.04
C SER A 1111 -6.75 -34.45 22.96
N SER A 1112 -6.68 -33.45 23.85
CA SER A 1112 -5.70 -33.11 24.91
C SER A 1112 -5.31 -34.15 25.98
N SER A 1113 -4.08 -34.03 26.53
CA SER A 1113 -3.70 -33.88 27.97
C SER A 1113 -2.20 -34.23 28.15
N ALA A 1114 -1.30 -33.46 28.77
CA ALA A 1114 -1.25 -32.65 30.00
C ALA A 1114 -0.81 -33.43 31.27
N GLY A 1115 0.22 -32.92 31.98
CA GLY A 1115 0.76 -33.44 33.26
C GLY A 1115 2.26 -33.82 33.18
N SER A 1116 3.22 -32.96 33.56
CA SER A 1116 3.66 -32.68 34.95
C SER A 1116 4.17 -33.94 35.67
N SER A 1117 5.30 -34.03 36.36
CA SER A 1117 6.34 -33.10 36.83
C SER A 1117 7.12 -33.86 37.92
N SER A 1118 8.42 -33.63 38.14
CA SER A 1118 9.01 -33.51 39.50
C SER A 1118 10.52 -33.34 39.47
N SER A 1119 11.04 -32.65 40.49
CA SER A 1119 12.42 -32.15 40.57
C SER A 1119 13.06 -32.45 41.93
N ALA A 1120 14.34 -32.80 41.92
CA ALA A 1120 15.28 -32.69 43.05
C ALA A 1120 16.70 -32.58 42.44
N LYS A 1121 17.44 -31.48 42.58
CA LYS A 1121 18.21 -31.04 43.76
C LYS A 1121 19.19 -32.13 44.27
N SER A 1122 20.50 -31.89 44.45
CA SER A 1122 21.34 -30.71 44.16
C SER A 1122 22.83 -31.03 44.46
N SER A 1123 23.74 -30.10 44.13
CA SER A 1123 25.17 -30.00 44.53
C SER A 1123 26.22 -30.74 43.69
N SER A 1124 27.44 -30.23 43.48
CA SER A 1124 27.94 -28.82 43.47
C SER A 1124 29.40 -28.75 42.98
N SER A 1125 29.73 -27.83 42.08
CA SER A 1125 31.04 -27.13 42.05
C SER A 1125 30.97 -25.92 41.11
N ASN A 1126 31.67 -24.83 41.47
CA ASN A 1126 31.48 -23.50 40.87
C ASN A 1126 32.43 -23.21 39.71
N ALA A 1127 31.90 -22.58 38.65
CA ALA A 1127 32.66 -21.82 37.66
C ALA A 1127 32.09 -20.39 37.58
N PRO A 1128 32.92 -19.33 37.46
CA PRO A 1128 32.44 -17.96 37.35
C PRO A 1128 31.99 -17.62 35.91
N LYS A 1129 30.67 -17.60 35.72
CA LYS A 1129 29.88 -16.71 34.85
C LYS A 1129 30.57 -16.18 33.56
N SER A 1130 30.21 -16.75 32.41
CA SER A 1130 30.09 -15.97 31.17
C SER A 1130 28.75 -15.22 31.17
N SER A 1131 28.77 -13.92 30.87
CA SER A 1131 27.56 -13.11 30.68
C SER A 1131 27.10 -13.18 29.24
N SER A 1132 25.81 -13.44 29.02
CA SER A 1132 25.17 -13.30 27.72
C SER A 1132 25.26 -11.85 27.25
N SER A 1133 25.95 -11.63 26.12
CA SER A 1133 26.00 -10.31 25.47
C SER A 1133 24.65 -10.00 24.85
N LYS A 1134 23.98 -8.98 25.38
CA LYS A 1134 22.93 -8.25 24.65
C LYS A 1134 23.51 -7.77 23.32
N THR A 1135 22.68 -7.77 22.28
CA THR A 1135 22.93 -7.07 21.02
C THR A 1135 23.01 -5.57 21.31
N ASN A 1136 24.23 -5.06 21.50
CA ASN A 1136 24.47 -3.64 21.59
C ASN A 1136 24.66 -3.06 20.19
N HIS A 1137 24.05 -1.90 19.96
CA HIS A 1137 24.30 -1.02 18.83
C HIS A 1137 25.81 -0.79 18.65
N ILE A 1138 26.32 -0.94 17.42
CA ILE A 1138 27.64 -0.45 17.06
C ILE A 1138 27.50 1.05 16.75
N ALA A 1139 27.57 1.86 17.80
CA ALA A 1139 28.05 3.22 17.64
C ALA A 1139 29.57 3.15 17.49
N LEU A 1140 30.13 3.76 16.44
CA LEU A 1140 31.58 3.88 16.24
C LEU A 1140 32.16 4.95 17.18
N VAL A 1141 32.29 4.57 18.46
CA VAL A 1141 32.72 5.47 19.54
C VAL A 1141 34.21 5.78 19.47
N TRP A 1142 34.56 7.06 19.58
CA TRP A 1142 35.91 7.53 19.93
C TRP A 1142 36.23 7.11 21.37
N ASP A 1143 37.25 6.27 21.60
CA ASP A 1143 37.62 5.78 22.94
C ASP A 1143 37.87 7.01 23.87
N ALA A 1144 36.96 7.22 24.84
CA ALA A 1144 36.81 8.50 25.54
C ALA A 1144 38.03 8.95 26.36
N ASN A 1145 39.02 8.06 26.52
CA ASN A 1145 40.28 8.32 27.20
C ASN A 1145 41.41 8.76 26.25
N MET A 1146 41.21 8.72 24.92
CA MET A 1146 42.22 9.09 23.94
C MET A 1146 42.16 10.59 23.59
N VAL A 1147 43.21 11.32 23.94
CA VAL A 1147 43.28 12.79 23.81
C VAL A 1147 44.35 13.16 22.80
N VAL A 1148 43.94 13.79 21.69
CA VAL A 1148 44.86 14.40 20.73
C VAL A 1148 44.85 15.92 20.89
N THR A 1149 46.04 16.50 21.07
CA THR A 1149 46.31 17.95 21.20
C THR A 1149 47.46 18.37 20.29
N THR A 1150 47.70 19.68 20.14
CA THR A 1150 48.76 20.22 19.25
C THR A 1150 49.63 21.24 19.97
N ALA A 1151 50.95 21.12 19.83
CA ALA A 1151 51.95 22.00 20.42
C ALA A 1151 53.04 22.35 19.39
N GLY A 1152 53.03 23.59 18.89
CA GLY A 1152 53.87 23.99 17.76
C GLY A 1152 53.60 23.11 16.54
N ARG A 1153 54.65 22.50 15.97
CA ARG A 1153 54.59 21.53 14.86
C ARG A 1153 54.42 20.05 15.29
N ASN A 1154 54.08 19.79 16.55
CA ASN A 1154 53.81 18.45 17.04
C ASN A 1154 52.33 18.25 17.34
N ILE A 1155 51.83 17.06 17.01
CA ILE A 1155 50.56 16.51 17.43
C ILE A 1155 50.87 15.54 18.57
N HIS A 1156 50.39 15.85 19.77
CA HIS A 1156 50.53 15.00 20.95
C HIS A 1156 49.30 14.10 21.06
N ILE A 1157 49.53 12.79 21.11
CA ILE A 1157 48.51 11.75 21.27
C ILE A 1157 48.72 11.14 22.65
N ASP A 1158 47.70 11.15 23.51
CA ASP A 1158 47.70 10.48 24.80
C ASP A 1158 46.51 9.51 24.92
N GLY A 1159 46.63 8.48 25.77
CA GLY A 1159 45.61 7.45 25.99
C GLY A 1159 45.48 6.39 24.88
N ALA A 1160 46.38 6.35 23.89
CA ALA A 1160 46.31 5.35 22.82
C ALA A 1160 46.71 3.94 23.30
N ARG A 1161 46.19 2.88 22.66
CA ARG A 1161 46.67 1.50 22.91
C ARG A 1161 47.89 1.21 22.04
N VAL A 1162 48.94 0.63 22.61
CA VAL A 1162 50.17 0.28 21.88
C VAL A 1162 49.89 -0.74 20.78
N GLY A 1163 50.44 -0.49 19.58
CA GLY A 1163 50.31 -1.37 18.41
C GLY A 1163 49.12 -1.09 17.50
N MET A 1164 48.27 -0.11 17.81
CA MET A 1164 47.17 0.31 16.93
C MET A 1164 47.70 0.94 15.62
N PRO A 1165 47.05 0.70 14.46
CA PRO A 1165 47.33 1.42 13.23
C PRO A 1165 47.25 2.93 13.45
N LEU A 1166 48.19 3.69 12.89
CA LEU A 1166 48.26 5.13 13.02
C LEU A 1166 48.57 5.74 11.65
N ALA A 1167 47.76 6.72 11.23
CA ALA A 1167 47.98 7.48 10.01
C ALA A 1167 47.72 8.98 10.22
N LEU A 1168 48.46 9.81 9.51
CA LEU A 1168 48.27 11.26 9.43
C LEU A 1168 48.01 11.63 7.98
N PHE A 1169 46.96 12.41 7.72
CA PHE A 1169 46.61 12.90 6.40
C PHE A 1169 46.61 14.44 6.37
N ASP A 1170 46.95 15.04 5.24
CA ASP A 1170 46.61 16.45 4.99
C ASP A 1170 45.13 16.61 4.58
N MET A 1171 44.67 17.86 4.45
CA MET A 1171 43.29 18.15 4.05
C MET A 1171 42.99 17.87 2.56
N GLN A 1172 43.97 17.39 1.80
CA GLN A 1172 43.81 16.87 0.44
C GLN A 1172 43.74 15.32 0.43
N GLY A 1173 43.70 14.69 1.61
CA GLY A 1173 43.62 13.24 1.75
C GLY A 1173 44.96 12.52 1.55
N ARG A 1174 46.07 13.24 1.34
CA ARG A 1174 47.37 12.61 1.13
C ARG A 1174 47.95 12.15 2.46
N VAL A 1175 48.51 10.95 2.45
CA VAL A 1175 49.10 10.31 3.61
C VAL A 1175 50.48 10.94 3.90
N ILE A 1176 50.57 11.64 5.03
CA ILE A 1176 51.78 12.34 5.51
C ILE A 1176 52.63 11.43 6.42
N TYR A 1177 52.00 10.50 7.13
CA TYR A 1177 52.67 9.50 7.97
C TYR A 1177 51.80 8.26 8.10
N THR A 1178 52.42 7.07 8.14
CA THR A 1178 51.79 5.82 8.57
C THR A 1178 52.69 5.08 9.54
N GLY A 1179 52.09 4.26 10.40
CA GLY A 1179 52.81 3.41 11.33
C GLY A 1179 51.86 2.72 12.31
N ARG A 1180 52.39 2.45 13.51
CA ARG A 1180 51.60 1.99 14.65
C ARG A 1180 51.99 2.80 15.88
N THR A 1181 51.06 2.92 16.83
CA THR A 1181 51.29 3.58 18.12
C THR A 1181 52.39 2.85 18.90
N SER A 1182 53.51 3.52 19.15
CA SER A 1182 54.69 2.92 19.81
C SER A 1182 54.61 2.95 21.34
N ALA A 1183 53.79 3.85 21.89
CA ALA A 1183 53.52 4.04 23.31
C ALA A 1183 52.08 4.56 23.49
N SER A 1184 51.59 4.62 24.73
CA SER A 1184 50.26 5.17 25.02
C SER A 1184 50.19 6.70 24.93
N SER A 1185 51.32 7.36 25.17
CA SER A 1185 51.55 8.78 24.90
C SER A 1185 52.69 8.90 23.89
N MET A 1186 52.48 9.65 22.80
CA MET A 1186 53.47 9.85 21.74
C MET A 1186 53.26 11.17 20.97
N ASP A 1187 54.34 11.70 20.41
CA ASP A 1187 54.30 12.87 19.54
C ASP A 1187 54.50 12.49 18.06
N LEU A 1188 53.70 13.11 17.18
CA LEU A 1188 53.90 13.12 15.74
C LEU A 1188 54.32 14.51 15.29
N GLN A 1189 55.49 14.64 14.69
CA GLN A 1189 55.94 15.89 14.08
C GLN A 1189 55.38 16.01 12.65
N VAL A 1190 54.77 17.16 12.32
CA VAL A 1190 54.23 17.42 10.98
C VAL A 1190 55.17 18.30 10.13
N PRO A 1191 55.18 18.17 8.80
CA PRO A 1191 56.11 18.91 7.94
C PRO A 1191 55.83 20.42 7.85
N SER A 1192 54.57 20.84 7.92
CA SER A 1192 54.14 22.25 7.76
C SER A 1192 53.06 22.65 8.77
N SER A 1193 52.88 23.95 9.00
CA SER A 1193 51.70 24.44 9.72
C SER A 1193 50.45 24.28 8.84
N GLY A 1194 49.33 23.87 9.44
CA GLY A 1194 48.14 23.52 8.67
C GLY A 1194 47.13 22.66 9.45
N SER A 1195 46.06 22.28 8.75
CA SER A 1195 45.08 21.31 9.24
C SER A 1195 45.47 19.91 8.76
N TYR A 1196 45.25 18.92 9.63
CA TYR A 1196 45.55 17.51 9.40
C TYR A 1196 44.44 16.62 9.98
N LEU A 1197 44.30 15.42 9.46
CA LEU A 1197 43.48 14.34 10.04
C LEU A 1197 44.39 13.29 10.66
N VAL A 1198 44.16 12.96 11.92
CA VAL A 1198 44.87 11.90 12.65
C VAL A 1198 43.93 10.71 12.78
N LYS A 1199 44.31 9.55 12.22
CA LYS A 1199 43.59 8.28 12.35
C LYS A 1199 44.35 7.34 13.27
N ILE A 1200 43.72 6.86 14.34
CA ILE A 1200 44.27 5.87 15.27
C ILE A 1200 43.26 4.71 15.37
N GLY A 1201 43.65 3.52 14.90
CA GLY A 1201 42.72 2.42 14.71
C GLY A 1201 41.59 2.80 13.75
N TYR A 1202 40.36 2.75 14.25
CA TYR A 1202 39.15 3.15 13.52
C TYR A 1202 38.75 4.62 13.75
N SER A 1203 39.38 5.31 14.70
CA SER A 1203 38.98 6.65 15.13
C SER A 1203 39.74 7.74 14.37
N MET A 1204 39.06 8.75 13.81
CA MET A 1204 39.67 9.90 13.12
C MET A 1204 39.36 11.23 13.82
N LYS A 1205 40.35 12.14 13.87
CA LYS A 1205 40.17 13.48 14.44
C LYS A 1205 40.93 14.53 13.66
N HIS A 1206 40.23 15.63 13.34
CA HIS A 1206 40.81 16.83 12.76
C HIS A 1206 41.62 17.60 13.82
N VAL A 1207 42.83 18.02 13.45
CA VAL A 1207 43.72 18.83 14.30
C VAL A 1207 44.31 19.98 13.49
N ARG A 1208 44.49 21.14 14.12
CA ARG A 1208 45.13 22.31 13.50
C ARG A 1208 46.45 22.60 14.18
N VAL A 1209 47.54 22.45 13.43
CA VAL A 1209 48.92 22.58 13.89
C VAL A 1209 49.46 23.96 13.46
N LYS A 1210 50.16 24.66 14.37
CA LYS A 1210 50.54 26.08 14.21
C LYS A 1210 52.00 26.26 13.78
#